data_AF-A0A1H6FAP9-F1
#
_entry.id   AF-A0A1H6FAP9-F1
#
_cell.length_a   1.000
_cell.length_b   1.000
_cell.length_c   1.000
_cell.angle_alpha   90.00
_cell.angle_beta   90.00
_cell.angle_gamma   90.00
#
_symmetry.space_group_name_H-M   'P 1'
#
loop_
_entity.id
_entity.type
_entity.pdbx_description
1 polymer ?
#
loop_
_entity_poly.entity_id
_entity_poly.type
_entity_poly.pdbx_seq_one_letter_code
_entity_poly.pdbx_strand_id
1 'polypeptide(L)'
;MQLLNFQVSNYRSINDSGLIDVTPRTMLVGRNESGKTNLLLALQSLNPPAGIKKLSYVKDFPRWRNISAYQDSLIVVKTRWALSTAEQQQLLEIFPRTGFGAEPVTELVISRDYTTKRQIHFVNLPPLEIDSAASDRQRRSIERSIKNALKDALDKRSIEKAGRALNVLSHEIATGQDDPAEWALRVLKVIGVFQRSFDSLKLSLPDSSKTQLQALSKHAEQIAADAPQQKQARIWVSTNLPVFVYLNEYPKLAGHQNLKVFLQHAEQSRMSEAEQNFARLCKVAELEPAKLLKSLHSDHQQRQLLTNRASAIVTRKLRKLWRDRPLKVRFHADAEHFDTLISEPDDVYDVEVNLDERSRGFRWFFSFYITFAADTTEGLASNAIVLLDEPGMHLHAHAQRDLLDHFIHDFDLPVLFTTHSPFMIPQEEVSSVRTVDIDPEHGTWVSNQPQARPAHLKHDSRTLFPLQAALAYEQINALFAQRPCLLVPSLAEAIMLEAIYVYLQEQGKRLPALDIIPGAGTHKIAHMAALLGVQAAQLRILETRKMDLAPDHVALPAKAKNIAALLPDELLHEWVCQAHKQLPGEPPPLLYKETSADGYLDALTPYVRFYHEREQVFQHLQLAKIFMLVLGQNPQQVLSETNIQLFENFFHIVI
;
A
#
# COMPACT_ATOMS: atom_id res chain seq x y z
N MET A 1 7.28 -6.40 -14.15
CA MET A 1 7.98 -5.26 -13.50
C MET A 1 7.25 -4.98 -12.21
N GLN A 2 7.96 -4.81 -11.10
CA GLN A 2 7.37 -4.56 -9.79
C GLN A 2 7.58 -3.10 -9.36
N LEU A 3 6.50 -2.38 -9.01
CA LEU A 3 6.58 -1.01 -8.51
C LEU A 3 7.17 -1.02 -7.10
N LEU A 4 8.30 -0.34 -6.90
CA LEU A 4 8.99 -0.25 -5.61
C LEU A 4 8.56 1.00 -4.83
N ASN A 5 8.55 2.14 -5.51
CA ASN A 5 8.15 3.42 -4.93
C ASN A 5 7.72 4.40 -6.00
N PHE A 6 7.03 5.45 -5.56
CA PHE A 6 6.67 6.57 -6.42
C PHE A 6 6.74 7.90 -5.67
N GLN A 7 6.82 8.97 -6.43
CA GLN A 7 6.80 10.34 -5.94
C GLN A 7 5.87 11.14 -6.86
N VAL A 8 4.99 11.93 -6.27
CA VAL A 8 4.10 12.85 -6.97
C VAL A 8 4.56 14.26 -6.68
N SER A 9 4.67 15.08 -7.72
CA SER A 9 5.06 16.48 -7.60
C SER A 9 4.19 17.34 -8.49
N ASN A 10 4.06 18.63 -8.16
CA ASN A 10 3.37 19.61 -9.01
C ASN A 10 1.97 19.14 -9.49
N TYR A 11 1.15 18.55 -8.63
CA TYR A 11 -0.16 17.99 -9.01
C TYR A 11 -1.25 18.29 -7.97
N ARG A 12 -2.19 19.16 -8.33
CA ARG A 12 -3.37 19.55 -7.52
C ARG A 12 -3.00 20.01 -6.11
N SER A 13 -3.27 19.22 -5.06
CA SER A 13 -2.89 19.58 -3.69
C SER A 13 -1.43 19.25 -3.36
N ILE A 14 -0.70 18.57 -4.25
CA ILE A 14 0.63 18.02 -4.00
C ILE A 14 1.69 18.92 -4.65
N ASN A 15 2.61 19.45 -3.83
CA ASN A 15 3.86 20.02 -4.33
C ASN A 15 4.90 18.93 -4.57
N ASP A 16 5.12 18.16 -3.51
CA ASP A 16 6.04 17.05 -3.44
C ASP A 16 5.53 16.13 -2.32
N SER A 17 5.14 14.92 -2.70
CA SER A 17 4.66 13.94 -1.74
C SER A 17 5.77 13.36 -0.86
N GLY A 18 7.04 13.58 -1.21
CA GLY A 18 8.13 12.71 -0.80
C GLY A 18 8.09 11.36 -1.52
N LEU A 19 9.08 10.51 -1.25
CA LEU A 19 9.16 9.17 -1.81
C LEU A 19 8.22 8.24 -1.04
N ILE A 20 7.29 7.60 -1.74
CA ILE A 20 6.27 6.71 -1.18
C ILE A 20 6.63 5.27 -1.53
N ASP A 21 6.92 4.47 -0.51
CA ASP A 21 7.24 3.05 -0.68
C ASP A 21 5.99 2.23 -0.98
N VAL A 22 6.09 1.29 -1.92
CA VAL A 22 4.97 0.46 -2.37
C VAL A 22 5.20 -0.99 -1.96
N THR A 23 4.22 -1.52 -1.26
CA THR A 23 4.04 -2.94 -0.93
C THR A 23 2.89 -3.53 -1.78
N PRO A 24 2.76 -4.87 -1.91
CA PRO A 24 1.68 -5.50 -2.67
C PRO A 24 0.28 -5.04 -2.26
N ARG A 25 0.10 -4.70 -0.97
CA ARG A 25 -1.00 -3.91 -0.44
C ARG A 25 -0.42 -2.62 0.10
N THR A 26 -0.82 -1.49 -0.43
CA THR A 26 -0.34 -0.19 0.05
C THR A 26 -1.54 0.68 0.37
N MET A 27 -1.51 1.30 1.55
CA MET A 27 -2.68 1.92 2.13
C MET A 27 -2.39 3.36 2.47
N LEU A 28 -3.09 4.27 1.81
CA LEU A 28 -2.98 5.69 2.05
C LEU A 28 -4.02 6.09 3.09
N VAL A 29 -3.59 6.35 4.32
CA VAL A 29 -4.46 6.67 5.46
C VAL A 29 -4.24 8.13 5.87
N GLY A 30 -5.31 8.89 6.09
CA GLY A 30 -5.18 10.28 6.54
C GLY A 30 -6.41 11.10 6.23
N ARG A 31 -6.56 12.30 6.83
CA ARG A 31 -7.81 13.09 6.86
C ARG A 31 -8.54 13.20 5.51
N ASN A 32 -9.86 13.36 5.52
CA ASN A 32 -10.57 13.86 4.34
C ASN A 32 -9.88 15.10 3.78
N GLU A 33 -9.78 15.18 2.46
CA GLU A 33 -9.13 16.28 1.72
C GLU A 33 -7.61 16.40 1.93
N SER A 34 -6.94 15.41 2.54
CA SER A 34 -5.47 15.45 2.69
C SER A 34 -4.69 15.24 1.37
N GLY A 35 -5.38 14.87 0.28
CA GLY A 35 -4.78 14.65 -1.05
C GLY A 35 -4.60 13.18 -1.44
N LYS A 36 -5.12 12.22 -0.66
CA LYS A 36 -5.09 10.78 -0.95
C LYS A 36 -5.54 10.43 -2.38
N THR A 37 -6.71 10.91 -2.78
CA THR A 37 -7.26 10.75 -4.13
C THR A 37 -6.33 11.32 -5.21
N ASN A 38 -5.67 12.45 -4.94
CA ASN A 38 -4.76 13.08 -5.90
C ASN A 38 -3.50 12.23 -6.11
N LEU A 39 -3.03 11.49 -5.09
CA LEU A 39 -1.93 10.54 -5.24
C LEU A 39 -2.31 9.40 -6.19
N LEU A 40 -3.49 8.80 -6.01
CA LEU A 40 -3.98 7.74 -6.91
C LEU A 40 -4.15 8.24 -8.34
N LEU A 41 -4.76 9.41 -8.54
CA LEU A 41 -4.98 9.98 -9.87
C LEU A 41 -3.68 10.36 -10.59
N ALA A 42 -2.70 10.92 -9.86
CA ALA A 42 -1.38 11.19 -10.42
C ALA A 42 -0.70 9.89 -10.88
N LEU A 43 -0.74 8.85 -10.06
CA LEU A 43 -0.17 7.54 -10.39
C LEU A 43 -0.90 6.88 -11.57
N GLN A 44 -2.24 6.93 -11.58
CA GLN A 44 -3.06 6.45 -12.69
C GLN A 44 -2.67 7.09 -14.01
N SER A 45 -2.36 8.40 -13.98
CA SER A 45 -1.98 9.14 -15.18
C SER A 45 -0.73 8.55 -15.85
N LEU A 46 0.16 7.84 -15.14
CA LEU A 46 1.37 7.28 -15.73
C LEU A 46 1.06 6.29 -16.89
N ASN A 47 0.07 5.41 -16.70
CA ASN A 47 -0.31 4.40 -17.69
C ASN A 47 -1.77 3.95 -17.52
N PRO A 48 -2.75 4.79 -17.89
CA PRO A 48 -4.17 4.45 -17.74
C PRO A 48 -4.65 3.51 -18.87
N PRO A 49 -5.68 2.67 -18.64
CA PRO A 49 -6.20 1.73 -19.64
C PRO A 49 -6.69 2.38 -20.93
N ALA A 50 -7.26 3.59 -20.84
CA ALA A 50 -7.73 4.36 -21.99
C ALA A 50 -6.61 5.10 -22.74
N GLY A 51 -5.35 4.91 -22.37
CA GLY A 51 -4.20 5.60 -22.93
C GLY A 51 -3.93 6.99 -22.35
N ILE A 52 -2.69 7.44 -22.52
CA ILE A 52 -2.17 8.68 -21.92
C ILE A 52 -2.76 9.92 -22.63
N LYS A 53 -3.41 10.80 -21.85
CA LYS A 53 -3.95 12.10 -22.31
C LYS A 53 -3.20 13.26 -21.68
N LYS A 54 -2.99 14.37 -22.39
CA LYS A 54 -2.33 15.59 -21.87
C LYS A 54 -3.04 16.07 -20.59
N LEU A 55 -2.28 16.41 -19.55
CA LEU A 55 -2.84 16.96 -18.31
C LEU A 55 -3.22 18.43 -18.50
N SER A 56 -4.25 18.87 -17.79
CA SER A 56 -4.73 20.24 -17.89
C SER A 56 -4.02 21.11 -16.86
N TYR A 57 -3.21 22.07 -17.30
CA TYR A 57 -2.57 23.01 -16.35
C TYR A 57 -3.60 23.76 -15.49
N VAL A 58 -4.81 24.02 -15.98
CA VAL A 58 -5.86 24.70 -15.20
C VAL A 58 -6.44 23.79 -14.11
N LYS A 59 -6.62 22.50 -14.39
CA LYS A 59 -7.26 21.56 -13.45
C LYS A 59 -6.27 20.84 -12.55
N ASP A 60 -5.11 20.48 -13.10
CA ASP A 60 -4.16 19.54 -12.51
C ASP A 60 -2.91 20.23 -11.93
N PHE A 61 -2.56 21.46 -12.35
CA PHE A 61 -1.47 22.22 -11.69
C PHE A 61 -1.92 22.71 -10.31
N PRO A 62 -1.02 22.77 -9.31
CA PRO A 62 -1.38 23.25 -7.98
C PRO A 62 -1.95 24.66 -8.01
N ARG A 63 -3.23 24.79 -7.62
CA ARG A 63 -4.03 26.00 -7.84
C ARG A 63 -3.53 27.24 -7.10
N TRP A 64 -2.77 27.04 -6.03
CA TRP A 64 -2.22 28.13 -5.22
C TRP A 64 -0.85 28.59 -5.73
N ARG A 65 -0.19 27.85 -6.64
CA ARG A 65 1.06 28.27 -7.27
C ARG A 65 0.77 29.25 -8.40
N ASN A 66 1.69 30.20 -8.60
CA ASN A 66 1.58 31.14 -9.70
C ASN A 66 1.67 30.40 -11.05
N ILE A 67 0.75 30.70 -11.96
CA ILE A 67 0.69 30.11 -13.30
C ILE A 67 1.98 30.40 -14.08
N SER A 68 2.69 31.50 -13.78
CA SER A 68 3.99 31.80 -14.41
C SER A 68 5.07 30.75 -14.12
N ALA A 69 4.93 29.97 -13.04
CA ALA A 69 5.84 28.87 -12.70
C ALA A 69 5.53 27.57 -13.45
N TYR A 70 4.43 27.51 -14.21
CA TYR A 70 4.04 26.34 -14.97
C TYR A 70 4.95 26.12 -16.20
N GLN A 71 5.36 24.87 -16.41
CA GLN A 71 6.00 24.41 -17.64
C GLN A 71 5.49 23.00 -17.97
N ASP A 72 5.31 22.69 -19.26
CA ASP A 72 4.88 21.36 -19.72
C ASP A 72 5.86 20.25 -19.26
N SER A 73 7.14 20.60 -19.02
CA SER A 73 8.23 19.71 -18.57
C SER A 73 8.24 19.43 -17.07
N LEU A 74 7.37 20.06 -16.27
CA LEU A 74 7.28 19.79 -14.84
C LEU A 74 6.87 18.34 -14.61
N ILE A 75 7.67 17.63 -13.82
CA ILE A 75 7.38 16.25 -13.46
C ILE A 75 6.16 16.20 -12.54
N VAL A 76 5.21 15.34 -12.91
CA VAL A 76 3.97 15.08 -12.17
C VAL A 76 4.11 13.82 -11.32
N VAL A 77 4.62 12.75 -11.93
CA VAL A 77 4.81 11.48 -11.25
C VAL A 77 6.14 10.85 -11.68
N LYS A 78 6.85 10.30 -10.71
CA LYS A 78 8.08 9.53 -10.89
C LYS A 78 7.90 8.20 -10.17
N THR A 79 8.23 7.11 -10.84
CA THR A 79 8.09 5.73 -10.32
C THR A 79 9.39 4.97 -10.49
N ARG A 80 9.72 4.11 -9.53
CA ARG A 80 10.87 3.21 -9.58
C ARG A 80 10.39 1.77 -9.61
N TRP A 81 10.98 0.97 -10.49
CA TRP A 81 10.55 -0.38 -10.78
C TRP A 81 11.71 -1.36 -10.68
N ALA A 82 11.47 -2.53 -10.09
CA ALA A 82 12.35 -3.68 -10.19
C ALA A 82 11.97 -4.56 -11.39
N LEU A 83 12.98 -5.07 -12.08
CA LEU A 83 12.84 -6.04 -13.17
C LEU A 83 13.03 -7.45 -12.64
N SER A 84 12.14 -8.37 -13.01
CA SER A 84 12.34 -9.79 -12.77
C SER A 84 13.52 -10.34 -13.58
N THR A 85 14.07 -11.50 -13.19
CA THR A 85 15.19 -12.12 -13.92
C THR A 85 14.85 -12.39 -15.39
N ALA A 86 13.61 -12.80 -15.70
CA ALA A 86 13.16 -13.01 -17.07
C ALA A 86 13.11 -11.69 -17.87
N GLU A 87 12.63 -10.61 -17.25
CA GLU A 87 12.58 -9.28 -17.86
C GLU A 87 13.98 -8.71 -18.11
N GLN A 88 14.93 -8.95 -17.20
CA GLN A 88 16.32 -8.55 -17.39
C GLN A 88 16.95 -9.27 -18.58
N GLN A 89 16.68 -10.58 -18.75
CA GLN A 89 17.16 -11.34 -19.91
C GLN A 89 16.57 -10.83 -21.23
N GLN A 90 15.26 -10.57 -21.28
CA GLN A 90 14.63 -9.99 -22.47
C GLN A 90 15.19 -8.60 -22.80
N LEU A 91 15.40 -7.76 -21.79
CA LEU A 91 15.97 -6.44 -21.97
C LEU A 91 17.42 -6.52 -22.50
N LEU A 92 18.20 -7.49 -22.02
CA LEU A 92 19.57 -7.75 -22.47
C LEU A 92 19.64 -8.14 -23.96
N GLU A 93 18.68 -8.95 -24.43
CA GLU A 93 18.59 -9.33 -25.85
C GLU A 93 18.29 -8.13 -26.75
N ILE A 94 17.44 -7.21 -26.28
CA ILE A 94 17.05 -6.00 -27.03
C ILE A 94 18.15 -4.94 -26.98
N PHE A 95 18.77 -4.77 -25.82
CA PHE A 95 19.71 -3.70 -25.54
C PHE A 95 20.90 -4.22 -24.71
N PRO A 96 21.92 -4.81 -25.37
CA PRO A 96 23.03 -5.50 -24.71
C PRO A 96 23.78 -4.67 -23.66
N ARG A 97 23.77 -3.33 -23.77
CA ARG A 97 24.38 -2.43 -22.79
C ARG A 97 23.83 -2.57 -21.38
N THR A 98 22.61 -3.07 -21.22
CA THR A 98 22.03 -3.29 -19.88
C THR A 98 22.75 -4.39 -19.08
N GLY A 99 23.54 -5.26 -19.72
CA GLY A 99 24.32 -6.29 -19.03
C GLY A 99 25.82 -6.05 -19.01
N PHE A 100 26.29 -4.93 -19.57
CA PHE A 100 27.70 -4.52 -19.44
C PHE A 100 27.88 -3.70 -18.16
N GLY A 101 29.10 -3.68 -17.59
CA GLY A 101 29.41 -2.94 -16.36
C GLY A 101 29.62 -3.82 -15.13
N ALA A 102 29.87 -3.19 -13.97
CA ALA A 102 30.06 -3.88 -12.69
C ALA A 102 28.74 -4.49 -12.15
N GLU A 103 27.61 -3.86 -12.49
CA GLU A 103 26.27 -4.30 -12.12
C GLU A 103 25.33 -4.19 -13.33
N PRO A 104 24.50 -5.21 -13.61
CA PRO A 104 23.49 -5.12 -14.66
C PRO A 104 22.35 -4.18 -14.27
N VAL A 105 21.61 -3.70 -15.27
CA VAL A 105 20.40 -2.89 -15.05
C VAL A 105 19.29 -3.78 -14.49
N THR A 106 19.04 -3.65 -13.18
CA THR A 106 17.98 -4.37 -12.46
C THR A 106 16.74 -3.53 -12.21
N GLU A 107 16.86 -2.21 -12.37
CA GLU A 107 15.81 -1.25 -12.03
C GLU A 107 15.61 -0.17 -13.10
N LEU A 108 14.40 0.36 -13.15
CA LEU A 108 13.99 1.43 -14.06
C LEU A 108 13.35 2.58 -13.28
N VAL A 109 13.57 3.80 -13.75
CA VAL A 109 12.82 4.98 -13.32
C VAL A 109 11.98 5.46 -14.48
N ILE A 110 10.67 5.57 -14.26
CA ILE A 110 9.70 6.05 -15.26
C ILE A 110 9.02 7.28 -14.69
N SER A 111 9.11 8.38 -15.42
CA SER A 111 8.45 9.63 -15.06
C SER A 111 7.53 10.12 -16.16
N ARG A 112 6.59 10.96 -15.75
CA ARG A 112 5.65 11.64 -16.62
C ARG A 112 5.53 13.10 -16.22
N ASP A 113 5.44 13.95 -17.24
CA ASP A 113 5.18 15.38 -17.14
C ASP A 113 3.74 15.71 -17.60
N TYR A 114 3.44 16.99 -17.84
CA TYR A 114 2.12 17.43 -18.27
C TYR A 114 1.77 17.03 -19.71
N THR A 115 2.73 16.52 -20.49
CA THR A 115 2.54 16.10 -21.87
C THR A 115 1.95 14.68 -21.97
N THR A 116 1.99 14.08 -23.16
CA THR A 116 1.56 12.70 -23.41
C THR A 116 2.71 11.69 -23.39
N LYS A 117 3.95 12.13 -23.12
CA LYS A 117 5.13 11.28 -23.18
C LYS A 117 5.55 10.81 -21.79
N ARG A 118 6.11 9.60 -21.76
CA ARG A 118 6.83 9.04 -20.61
C ARG A 118 8.31 9.20 -20.84
N GLN A 119 9.05 9.50 -19.79
CA GLN A 119 10.51 9.46 -19.78
C GLN A 119 10.93 8.19 -19.05
N ILE A 120 11.82 7.41 -19.67
CA ILE A 120 12.31 6.14 -19.13
C ILE A 120 13.81 6.24 -18.97
N HIS A 121 14.27 6.00 -17.74
CA HIS A 121 15.66 5.99 -17.34
C HIS A 121 16.03 4.61 -16.81
N PHE A 122 17.12 4.05 -17.33
CA PHE A 122 17.69 2.77 -16.91
C PHE A 122 18.68 3.03 -15.77
N VAL A 123 18.42 2.50 -14.58
CA VAL A 123 19.29 2.72 -13.41
C VAL A 123 20.59 1.96 -13.61
N ASN A 124 21.73 2.58 -13.26
CA ASN A 124 23.07 2.01 -13.42
C ASN A 124 23.45 1.63 -14.87
N LEU A 125 22.83 2.26 -15.89
CA LEU A 125 23.24 2.05 -17.27
C LEU A 125 24.67 2.57 -17.49
N PRO A 126 25.62 1.73 -17.95
CA PRO A 126 26.97 2.17 -18.23
C PRO A 126 27.00 3.28 -19.30
N PRO A 127 27.93 4.25 -19.20
CA PRO A 127 28.08 5.26 -20.23
C PRO A 127 28.49 4.63 -21.58
N LEU A 128 28.06 5.24 -22.68
CA LEU A 128 28.60 4.91 -24.00
C LEU A 128 29.97 5.57 -24.11
N GLU A 129 31.03 4.80 -24.06
CA GLU A 129 32.38 5.33 -24.18
C GLU A 129 33.12 4.62 -25.31
N ILE A 130 33.94 5.41 -26.03
CA ILE A 130 34.94 4.87 -26.94
C ILE A 130 36.21 4.71 -26.11
N ASP A 131 36.80 3.52 -26.11
CA ASP A 131 38.18 3.36 -25.65
C ASP A 131 39.11 4.04 -26.67
N SER A 132 39.36 5.33 -26.43
CA SER A 132 40.19 6.18 -27.28
C SER A 132 41.59 5.59 -27.43
N ALA A 133 42.17 5.07 -26.35
CA ALA A 133 43.50 4.48 -26.35
C ALA A 133 43.55 3.18 -27.17
N ALA A 134 42.55 2.30 -27.05
CA ALA A 134 42.48 1.08 -27.84
C ALA A 134 42.24 1.37 -29.33
N SER A 135 41.32 2.31 -29.63
CA SER A 135 41.03 2.76 -31.00
C SER A 135 42.28 3.35 -31.66
N ASP A 136 43.06 4.12 -30.91
CA ASP A 136 44.27 4.78 -31.39
C ASP A 136 45.44 3.78 -31.56
N ARG A 137 45.52 2.74 -30.73
CA ARG A 137 46.43 1.59 -30.95
C ARG A 137 46.06 0.80 -32.22
N GLN A 138 44.77 0.51 -32.42
CA GLN A 138 44.28 -0.17 -33.62
C GLN A 138 44.59 0.64 -34.87
N ARG A 139 44.31 1.95 -34.86
CA ARG A 139 44.64 2.90 -35.94
C ARG A 139 46.11 2.81 -36.34
N ARG A 140 47.03 2.95 -35.37
CA ARG A 140 48.48 2.90 -35.64
C ARG A 140 48.93 1.55 -36.20
N SER A 141 48.31 0.45 -35.74
CA SER A 141 48.60 -0.89 -36.25
C SER A 141 48.15 -1.08 -37.70
N ILE A 142 46.92 -0.65 -38.01
CA ILE A 142 46.35 -0.65 -39.37
C ILE A 142 47.23 0.19 -40.31
N GLU A 143 47.58 1.41 -39.91
CA GLU A 143 48.46 2.28 -40.70
C GLU A 143 49.81 1.62 -41.01
N ARG A 144 50.46 1.05 -40.00
CA ARG A 144 51.79 0.46 -40.14
C ARG A 144 51.77 -0.73 -41.09
N SER A 145 50.78 -1.61 -40.93
CA SER A 145 50.63 -2.80 -41.76
C SER A 145 50.37 -2.43 -43.22
N ILE A 146 49.48 -1.47 -43.47
CA ILE A 146 49.15 -1.05 -44.84
C ILE A 146 50.30 -0.26 -45.48
N LYS A 147 50.98 0.64 -44.75
CA LYS A 147 52.15 1.38 -45.25
C LYS A 147 53.30 0.44 -45.64
N ASN A 148 53.48 -0.67 -44.91
CA ASN A 148 54.46 -1.68 -45.27
C ASN A 148 54.06 -2.42 -46.55
N ALA A 149 52.80 -2.87 -46.68
CA ALA A 149 52.32 -3.55 -47.88
C ALA A 149 52.37 -2.66 -49.14
N LEU A 150 52.17 -1.34 -49.00
CA LEU A 150 52.26 -0.39 -50.11
C LEU A 150 53.69 -0.16 -50.63
N LYS A 151 54.74 -0.51 -49.87
CA LYS A 151 56.13 -0.43 -50.36
C LYS A 151 56.42 -1.44 -51.46
N ASP A 152 55.70 -2.55 -51.45
CA ASP A 152 55.86 -3.65 -52.40
C ASP A 152 54.94 -3.52 -53.63
N ALA A 153 54.18 -2.41 -53.73
CA ALA A 153 53.24 -2.15 -54.83
C ALA A 153 53.93 -1.56 -56.08
N LEU A 154 53.45 -1.96 -57.27
CA LEU A 154 54.15 -1.79 -58.54
C LEU A 154 54.00 -0.39 -59.20
N ASP A 155 53.02 0.45 -58.81
CA ASP A 155 52.78 1.75 -59.46
C ASP A 155 52.60 2.93 -58.48
N LYS A 156 53.28 4.06 -58.77
CA LYS A 156 53.26 5.27 -57.92
C LYS A 156 51.87 5.87 -57.73
N ARG A 157 50.97 5.73 -58.72
CA ARG A 157 49.66 6.40 -58.72
C ARG A 157 48.68 5.70 -57.78
N SER A 158 48.71 4.38 -57.71
CA SER A 158 47.94 3.57 -56.76
C SER A 158 48.44 3.74 -55.34
N ILE A 159 49.76 3.85 -55.13
CA ILE A 159 50.36 4.15 -53.81
C ILE A 159 49.86 5.49 -53.29
N GLU A 160 49.86 6.55 -54.11
CA GLU A 160 49.34 7.86 -53.70
C GLU A 160 47.85 7.83 -53.36
N LYS A 161 47.03 7.18 -54.19
CA LYS A 161 45.58 7.07 -53.94
C LYS A 161 45.26 6.26 -52.69
N ALA A 162 45.90 5.10 -52.50
CA ALA A 162 45.73 4.26 -51.33
C ALA A 162 46.23 4.96 -50.05
N GLY A 163 47.34 5.70 -50.14
CA GLY A 163 47.85 6.52 -49.04
C GLY A 163 46.89 7.64 -48.63
N ARG A 164 46.25 8.33 -49.59
CA ARG A 164 45.20 9.32 -49.28
C ARG A 164 44.00 8.68 -48.58
N ALA A 165 43.52 7.54 -49.09
CA ALA A 165 42.41 6.82 -48.45
C ALA A 165 42.75 6.37 -47.03
N LEU A 166 43.99 5.90 -46.79
CA LEU A 166 44.47 5.51 -45.47
C LEU A 166 44.57 6.70 -44.50
N ASN A 167 45.05 7.85 -44.97
CA ASN A 167 45.13 9.07 -44.16
C ASN A 167 43.74 9.56 -43.73
N VAL A 168 42.75 9.52 -44.64
CA VAL A 168 41.35 9.85 -44.30
C VAL A 168 40.81 8.88 -43.26
N LEU A 169 40.99 7.57 -43.46
CA LEU A 169 40.57 6.56 -42.48
C LEU A 169 41.20 6.79 -41.10
N SER A 170 42.50 7.01 -41.06
CA SER A 170 43.21 7.26 -39.80
C SER A 170 42.76 8.54 -39.11
N HIS A 171 42.55 9.62 -39.87
CA HIS A 171 42.08 10.88 -39.32
C HIS A 171 40.72 10.72 -38.65
N GLU A 172 39.76 10.09 -39.33
CA GLU A 172 38.39 9.91 -38.86
C GLU A 172 38.28 8.96 -37.66
N ILE A 173 39.19 7.99 -37.52
CA ILE A 173 39.27 7.15 -36.30
C ILE A 173 39.73 7.98 -35.09
N ALA A 174 40.65 8.93 -35.31
CA ALA A 174 41.28 9.71 -34.25
C ALA A 174 40.47 10.96 -33.82
N THR A 175 39.56 11.46 -34.66
CA THR A 175 38.82 12.70 -34.41
C THR A 175 37.37 12.46 -33.99
N GLY A 176 36.79 13.43 -33.27
CA GLY A 176 35.36 13.46 -32.97
C GLY A 176 34.86 12.32 -32.09
N GLN A 177 35.69 11.83 -31.16
CA GLN A 177 35.33 10.80 -30.18
C GLN A 177 34.44 11.34 -29.04
N ASP A 178 34.15 12.65 -29.02
CA ASP A 178 33.29 13.32 -28.04
C ASP A 178 31.81 12.91 -28.16
N ASP A 179 31.37 12.54 -29.37
CA ASP A 179 30.07 11.92 -29.63
C ASP A 179 30.28 10.50 -30.18
N PRO A 180 30.17 9.46 -29.33
CA PRO A 180 30.38 8.07 -29.74
C PRO A 180 29.50 7.62 -30.90
N ALA A 181 28.24 8.05 -30.94
CA ALA A 181 27.30 7.63 -31.97
C ALA A 181 27.67 8.26 -33.32
N GLU A 182 28.01 9.55 -33.31
CA GLU A 182 28.45 10.25 -34.52
C GLU A 182 29.80 9.70 -35.02
N TRP A 183 30.75 9.45 -34.12
CA TRP A 183 32.03 8.79 -34.43
C TRP A 183 31.82 7.45 -35.11
N ALA A 184 30.98 6.59 -34.55
CA ALA A 184 30.72 5.26 -35.09
C ALA A 184 30.17 5.31 -36.52
N LEU A 185 29.19 6.19 -36.79
CA LEU A 185 28.62 6.37 -38.13
C LEU A 185 29.66 6.88 -39.14
N ARG A 186 30.52 7.83 -38.73
CA ARG A 186 31.62 8.34 -39.57
C ARG A 186 32.63 7.24 -39.90
N VAL A 187 33.09 6.50 -38.89
CA VAL A 187 34.08 5.43 -39.03
C VAL A 187 33.56 4.33 -39.96
N LEU A 188 32.33 3.86 -39.79
CA LEU A 188 31.73 2.84 -40.67
C LEU A 188 31.66 3.30 -42.13
N LYS A 189 31.23 4.56 -42.35
CA LYS A 189 31.17 5.15 -43.69
C LYS A 189 32.56 5.17 -44.33
N VAL A 190 33.58 5.59 -43.59
CA VAL A 190 34.95 5.74 -44.09
C VAL A 190 35.63 4.39 -44.32
N ILE A 191 35.41 3.38 -43.46
CA ILE A 191 35.86 2.00 -43.69
C ILE A 191 35.29 1.48 -45.02
N GLY A 192 33.99 1.67 -45.27
CA GLY A 192 33.35 1.23 -46.51
C GLY A 192 33.85 1.98 -47.76
N VAL A 193 34.26 3.25 -47.64
CA VAL A 193 34.91 3.99 -48.74
C VAL A 193 36.34 3.50 -48.96
N PHE A 194 37.09 3.26 -47.89
CA PHE A 194 38.46 2.77 -47.91
C PHE A 194 38.55 1.39 -48.59
N GLN A 195 37.69 0.45 -48.20
CA GLN A 195 37.62 -0.90 -48.80
C GLN A 195 37.32 -0.82 -50.31
N ARG A 196 36.29 -0.06 -50.72
CA ARG A 196 35.96 0.15 -52.14
C ARG A 196 37.11 0.77 -52.94
N SER A 197 37.87 1.69 -52.33
CA SER A 197 39.06 2.26 -52.96
C SER A 197 40.14 1.20 -53.18
N PHE A 198 40.41 0.34 -52.21
CA PHE A 198 41.39 -0.76 -52.34
C PHE A 198 40.96 -1.79 -53.38
N ASP A 199 39.69 -2.17 -53.39
CA ASP A 199 39.14 -3.11 -54.38
C ASP A 199 39.26 -2.55 -55.81
N SER A 200 38.96 -1.25 -56.00
CA SER A 200 39.07 -0.59 -57.33
C SER A 200 40.51 -0.54 -57.85
N LEU A 201 41.50 -0.55 -56.95
CA LEU A 201 42.92 -0.56 -57.26
C LEU A 201 43.49 -1.98 -57.41
N LYS A 202 42.67 -3.03 -57.20
CA LYS A 202 43.07 -4.44 -57.19
C LYS A 202 44.21 -4.74 -56.19
N LEU A 203 44.24 -4.00 -55.08
CA LEU A 203 45.22 -4.19 -54.00
C LEU A 203 44.65 -5.13 -52.93
N SER A 204 45.41 -6.15 -52.53
CA SER A 204 45.01 -7.00 -51.41
C SER A 204 45.44 -6.36 -50.08
N LEU A 205 44.51 -6.30 -49.13
CA LEU A 205 44.84 -5.93 -47.76
C LEU A 205 45.57 -7.10 -47.06
N PRO A 206 46.59 -6.83 -46.21
CA PRO A 206 47.16 -7.84 -45.34
C PRO A 206 46.11 -8.44 -44.40
N ASP A 207 46.20 -9.74 -44.11
CA ASP A 207 45.24 -10.43 -43.25
C ASP A 207 45.12 -9.78 -41.86
N SER A 208 46.24 -9.34 -41.29
CA SER A 208 46.26 -8.61 -40.01
C SER A 208 45.43 -7.32 -40.04
N SER A 209 45.56 -6.53 -41.11
CA SER A 209 44.79 -5.30 -41.32
C SER A 209 43.31 -5.60 -41.55
N LYS A 210 43.01 -6.68 -42.28
CA LYS A 210 41.64 -7.13 -42.52
C LYS A 210 40.95 -7.51 -41.21
N THR A 211 41.60 -8.30 -40.35
CA THR A 211 41.06 -8.67 -39.03
C THR A 211 40.88 -7.44 -38.13
N GLN A 212 41.83 -6.51 -38.11
CA GLN A 212 41.71 -5.29 -37.30
C GLN A 212 40.61 -4.35 -37.80
N LEU A 213 40.47 -4.19 -39.12
CA LEU A 213 39.37 -3.42 -39.71
C LEU A 213 38.02 -4.06 -39.42
N GLN A 214 37.93 -5.39 -39.45
CA GLN A 214 36.71 -6.11 -39.07
C GLN A 214 36.37 -5.91 -37.58
N ALA A 215 37.37 -5.99 -36.69
CA ALA A 215 37.16 -5.75 -35.26
C ALA A 215 36.70 -4.31 -34.98
N LEU A 216 37.32 -3.32 -35.64
CA LEU A 216 36.94 -1.91 -35.54
C LEU A 216 35.53 -1.65 -36.11
N SER A 217 35.20 -2.23 -37.28
CA SER A 217 33.85 -2.16 -37.86
C SER A 217 32.81 -2.73 -36.91
N LYS A 218 33.07 -3.91 -36.33
CA LYS A 218 32.17 -4.54 -35.36
C LYS A 218 31.95 -3.67 -34.12
N HIS A 219 33.00 -3.04 -33.61
CA HIS A 219 32.89 -2.13 -32.47
C HIS A 219 32.07 -0.88 -32.81
N ALA A 220 32.34 -0.25 -33.97
CA ALA A 220 31.57 0.89 -34.44
C ALA A 220 30.11 0.51 -34.75
N GLU A 221 29.82 -0.68 -35.30
CA GLU A 221 28.47 -1.20 -35.50
C GLU A 221 27.72 -1.35 -34.17
N GLN A 222 28.37 -1.86 -33.12
CA GLN A 222 27.79 -1.96 -31.78
C GLN A 222 27.43 -0.59 -31.21
N ILE A 223 28.31 0.40 -31.34
CA ILE A 223 28.06 1.78 -30.87
C ILE A 223 26.94 2.44 -31.68
N ALA A 224 26.94 2.29 -33.01
CA ALA A 224 25.91 2.85 -33.89
C ALA A 224 24.53 2.21 -33.64
N ALA A 225 24.49 0.92 -33.28
CA ALA A 225 23.26 0.20 -32.95
C ALA A 225 22.68 0.58 -31.57
N ASP A 226 23.48 1.19 -30.68
CA ASP A 226 23.09 1.51 -29.30
C ASP A 226 21.85 2.41 -29.24
N ALA A 227 21.80 3.51 -30.00
CA ALA A 227 20.66 4.43 -29.97
C ALA A 227 19.34 3.79 -30.49
N PRO A 228 19.33 3.08 -31.63
CA PRO A 228 18.19 2.26 -32.05
C PRO A 228 17.78 1.21 -31.01
N GLN A 229 18.73 0.48 -30.42
CA GLN A 229 18.47 -0.54 -29.40
C GLN A 229 17.88 0.09 -28.13
N GLN A 230 18.42 1.21 -27.66
CA GLN A 230 17.90 1.95 -26.51
C GLN A 230 16.47 2.45 -26.78
N LYS A 231 16.17 2.91 -28.00
CA LYS A 231 14.81 3.28 -28.40
C LYS A 231 13.87 2.07 -28.35
N GLN A 232 14.32 0.92 -28.87
CA GLN A 232 13.55 -0.32 -28.84
C GLN A 232 13.30 -0.81 -27.41
N ALA A 233 14.31 -0.72 -26.54
CA ALA A 233 14.18 -1.03 -25.12
C ALA A 233 13.13 -0.13 -24.43
N ARG A 234 13.11 1.18 -24.72
CA ARG A 234 12.07 2.09 -24.19
C ARG A 234 10.66 1.74 -24.68
N ILE A 235 10.52 1.27 -25.92
CA ILE A 235 9.25 0.77 -26.46
C ILE A 235 8.82 -0.50 -25.71
N TRP A 236 9.76 -1.44 -25.50
CA TRP A 236 9.52 -2.65 -24.73
C TRP A 236 9.07 -2.33 -23.30
N VAL A 237 9.76 -1.42 -22.59
CA VAL A 237 9.36 -0.96 -21.24
C VAL A 237 7.96 -0.35 -21.28
N SER A 238 7.65 0.50 -22.26
CA SER A 238 6.35 1.15 -22.39
C SER A 238 5.20 0.17 -22.64
N THR A 239 5.50 -0.96 -23.29
CA THR A 239 4.54 -2.02 -23.65
C THR A 239 4.29 -2.96 -22.48
N ASN A 240 5.34 -3.28 -21.71
CA ASN A 240 5.25 -4.18 -20.55
C ASN A 240 4.90 -3.46 -19.24
N LEU A 241 4.77 -2.12 -19.27
CA LEU A 241 4.43 -1.32 -18.08
C LEU A 241 3.03 -1.70 -17.58
N PRO A 242 2.88 -2.02 -16.28
CA PRO A 242 1.57 -2.25 -15.70
C PRO A 242 0.59 -1.12 -15.95
N VAL A 243 -0.66 -1.50 -16.20
CA VAL A 243 -1.75 -0.55 -16.39
C VAL A 243 -2.33 -0.21 -15.01
N PHE A 244 -2.61 1.06 -14.77
CA PHE A 244 -3.19 1.51 -13.49
C PHE A 244 -4.71 1.62 -13.60
N VAL A 245 -5.41 0.66 -13.00
CA VAL A 245 -6.88 0.61 -13.01
C VAL A 245 -7.39 1.35 -11.78
N TYR A 246 -8.00 2.52 -12.01
CA TYR A 246 -8.52 3.37 -10.94
C TYR A 246 -10.04 3.28 -10.81
N LEU A 247 -10.51 3.17 -9.57
CA LEU A 247 -11.92 3.06 -9.21
C LEU A 247 -12.20 4.01 -8.03
N ASN A 248 -13.12 4.97 -8.22
CA ASN A 248 -13.44 6.01 -7.23
C ASN A 248 -14.88 6.02 -6.72
N GLU A 249 -15.82 5.62 -7.56
CA GLU A 249 -17.24 5.54 -7.23
C GLU A 249 -17.76 4.16 -7.63
N TYR A 250 -18.89 3.77 -7.04
CA TYR A 250 -19.59 2.54 -7.45
C TYR A 250 -19.82 2.59 -8.97
N PRO A 251 -19.29 1.61 -9.74
CA PRO A 251 -19.63 1.51 -11.15
C PRO A 251 -21.15 1.34 -11.23
N LYS A 252 -21.85 2.31 -11.84
CA LYS A 252 -23.30 2.22 -11.99
C LYS A 252 -23.63 0.93 -12.72
N LEU A 253 -24.31 0.00 -12.09
CA LEU A 253 -24.80 -1.22 -12.72
C LEU A 253 -26.28 -1.34 -12.40
N ALA A 254 -27.11 -1.11 -13.40
CA ALA A 254 -28.55 -1.23 -13.23
C ALA A 254 -28.90 -2.71 -13.04
N GLY A 255 -29.79 -2.98 -12.09
CA GLY A 255 -30.41 -4.28 -11.92
C GLY A 255 -31.43 -4.59 -13.01
N HIS A 256 -31.82 -3.59 -13.79
CA HIS A 256 -32.72 -3.71 -14.94
C HIS A 256 -32.09 -3.10 -16.20
N GLN A 257 -32.14 -3.82 -17.32
CA GLN A 257 -31.60 -3.35 -18.61
C GLN A 257 -32.52 -3.72 -19.77
N ASN A 258 -32.77 -2.76 -20.67
CA ASN A 258 -33.38 -3.06 -21.97
C ASN A 258 -32.27 -3.48 -22.97
N LEU A 259 -32.35 -4.71 -23.48
CA LEU A 259 -31.34 -5.33 -24.34
C LEU A 259 -31.29 -4.69 -25.73
N LYS A 260 -32.43 -4.25 -26.26
CA LYS A 260 -32.52 -3.64 -27.59
C LYS A 260 -31.90 -2.25 -27.61
N VAL A 261 -32.23 -1.42 -26.63
CA VAL A 261 -31.64 -0.09 -26.44
C VAL A 261 -30.14 -0.22 -26.22
N PHE A 262 -29.71 -1.15 -25.35
CA PHE A 262 -28.30 -1.43 -25.10
C PHE A 262 -27.52 -1.75 -26.38
N LEU A 263 -28.03 -2.67 -27.20
CA LEU A 263 -27.37 -3.07 -28.46
C LEU A 263 -27.32 -1.91 -29.47
N GLN A 264 -28.39 -1.12 -29.58
CA GLN A 264 -28.42 0.08 -30.43
C GLN A 264 -27.37 1.11 -30.00
N HIS A 265 -27.24 1.37 -28.70
CA HIS A 265 -26.24 2.30 -28.16
C HIS A 265 -24.81 1.77 -28.32
N ALA A 266 -24.61 0.45 -28.21
CA ALA A 266 -23.32 -0.19 -28.43
C ALA A 266 -22.85 -0.01 -29.89
N GLU A 267 -23.74 -0.25 -30.86
CA GLU A 267 -23.44 -0.05 -32.30
C GLU A 267 -23.10 1.42 -32.62
N GLN A 268 -23.78 2.37 -31.97
CA GLN A 268 -23.57 3.80 -32.17
C GLN A 268 -22.40 4.38 -31.36
N SER A 269 -21.69 3.57 -30.57
CA SER A 269 -20.64 4.04 -29.63
C SER A 269 -21.15 5.13 -28.65
N ARG A 270 -22.39 5.00 -28.17
CA ARG A 270 -23.09 5.96 -27.28
C ARG A 270 -23.50 5.38 -25.92
N MET A 271 -22.88 4.28 -25.51
CA MET A 271 -23.19 3.63 -24.23
C MET A 271 -22.95 4.55 -23.04
N SER A 272 -23.96 4.66 -22.18
CA SER A 272 -23.84 5.24 -20.85
C SER A 272 -22.89 4.43 -19.97
N GLU A 273 -22.43 5.01 -18.87
CA GLU A 273 -21.60 4.31 -17.88
C GLU A 273 -22.28 3.04 -17.34
N ALA A 274 -23.60 3.09 -17.12
CA ALA A 274 -24.38 1.95 -16.67
C ALA A 274 -24.38 0.80 -17.68
N GLU A 275 -24.51 1.13 -18.97
CA GLU A 275 -24.47 0.17 -20.06
C GLU A 275 -23.06 -0.41 -20.27
N GLN A 276 -22.01 0.40 -20.07
CA GLN A 276 -20.63 -0.10 -20.11
C GLN A 276 -20.39 -1.13 -19.00
N ASN A 277 -20.89 -0.89 -17.79
CA ASN A 277 -20.79 -1.85 -16.69
C ASN A 277 -21.71 -3.07 -16.91
N PHE A 278 -22.86 -2.90 -17.57
CA PHE A 278 -23.69 -4.02 -18.01
C PHE A 278 -22.96 -4.90 -19.03
N ALA A 279 -22.22 -4.30 -19.97
CA ALA A 279 -21.37 -5.05 -20.90
C ALA A 279 -20.27 -5.85 -20.16
N ARG A 280 -19.69 -5.26 -19.10
CA ARG A 280 -18.75 -5.96 -18.20
C ARG A 280 -19.41 -7.12 -17.46
N LEU A 281 -20.63 -6.95 -16.95
CA LEU A 281 -21.43 -8.03 -16.35
C LEU A 281 -21.63 -9.18 -17.33
N CYS A 282 -22.07 -8.87 -18.55
CA CYS A 282 -22.27 -9.85 -19.61
C CYS A 282 -20.98 -10.61 -19.94
N LYS A 283 -19.84 -9.89 -20.01
CA LYS A 283 -18.52 -10.47 -20.21
C LYS A 283 -18.16 -11.45 -19.09
N VAL A 284 -18.28 -11.05 -17.82
CA VAL A 284 -17.97 -11.90 -16.65
C VAL A 284 -18.87 -13.12 -16.58
N ALA A 285 -20.12 -12.96 -17.02
CA ALA A 285 -21.14 -14.00 -17.05
C ALA A 285 -21.08 -14.93 -18.27
N GLU A 286 -20.15 -14.70 -19.21
CA GLU A 286 -20.07 -15.39 -20.51
C GLU A 286 -21.41 -15.33 -21.29
N LEU A 287 -22.07 -14.17 -21.24
CA LEU A 287 -23.40 -13.96 -21.80
C LEU A 287 -23.34 -12.99 -22.98
N GLU A 288 -23.97 -13.37 -24.09
CA GLU A 288 -24.09 -12.51 -25.27
C GLU A 288 -25.51 -11.92 -25.39
N PRO A 289 -25.70 -10.61 -25.14
CA PRO A 289 -27.02 -9.96 -25.20
C PRO A 289 -27.72 -10.13 -26.56
N ALA A 290 -26.96 -10.13 -27.65
CA ALA A 290 -27.51 -10.32 -29.00
C ALA A 290 -28.14 -11.72 -29.20
N LYS A 291 -27.59 -12.76 -28.56
CA LYS A 291 -28.18 -14.12 -28.61
C LYS A 291 -29.49 -14.18 -27.84
N LEU A 292 -29.56 -13.53 -26.66
CA LEU A 292 -30.79 -13.44 -25.89
C LEU A 292 -31.91 -12.77 -26.68
N LEU A 293 -31.62 -11.63 -27.33
CA LEU A 293 -32.62 -10.91 -28.12
C LEU A 293 -33.10 -11.71 -29.35
N LYS A 294 -32.20 -12.43 -30.04
CA LYS A 294 -32.56 -13.31 -31.17
C LYS A 294 -33.46 -14.49 -30.75
N SER A 295 -33.23 -15.04 -29.55
CA SER A 295 -34.01 -16.15 -29.00
C SER A 295 -35.41 -15.76 -28.50
N LEU A 296 -35.74 -14.45 -28.47
CA LEU A 296 -37.01 -13.91 -27.94
C LEU A 296 -38.26 -14.57 -28.53
N HIS A 297 -38.27 -14.83 -29.84
CA HIS A 297 -39.43 -15.37 -30.56
C HIS A 297 -39.25 -16.81 -31.04
N SER A 298 -38.04 -17.36 -30.92
CA SER A 298 -37.64 -18.58 -31.61
C SER A 298 -37.34 -19.75 -30.68
N ASP A 299 -36.81 -19.49 -29.46
CA ASP A 299 -36.41 -20.56 -28.54
C ASP A 299 -36.35 -20.08 -27.08
N HIS A 300 -37.49 -20.17 -26.38
CA HIS A 300 -37.59 -19.84 -24.96
C HIS A 300 -36.71 -20.73 -24.07
N GLN A 301 -36.52 -22.00 -24.45
CA GLN A 301 -35.73 -22.95 -23.67
C GLN A 301 -34.24 -22.58 -23.74
N GLN A 302 -33.72 -22.28 -24.92
CA GLN A 302 -32.35 -21.81 -25.10
C GLN A 302 -32.10 -20.51 -24.32
N ARG A 303 -33.06 -19.57 -24.37
CA ARG A 303 -32.96 -18.31 -23.62
C ARG A 303 -32.80 -18.55 -22.12
N GLN A 304 -33.63 -19.42 -21.54
CA GLN A 304 -33.56 -19.76 -20.12
C GLN A 304 -32.27 -20.52 -19.75
N LEU A 305 -31.78 -21.40 -20.64
CA LEU A 305 -30.52 -22.10 -20.43
C LEU A 305 -29.32 -21.14 -20.40
N LEU A 306 -29.29 -20.15 -21.30
CA LEU A 306 -28.24 -19.12 -21.34
C LEU A 306 -28.22 -18.29 -20.06
N THR A 307 -29.38 -17.80 -19.60
CA THR A 307 -29.47 -17.02 -18.36
C THR A 307 -29.15 -17.86 -17.12
N ASN A 308 -29.59 -19.13 -17.06
CA ASN A 308 -29.26 -20.05 -15.96
C ASN A 308 -27.75 -20.32 -15.89
N ARG A 309 -27.09 -20.57 -17.03
CA ARG A 309 -25.63 -20.78 -17.07
C ARG A 309 -24.88 -19.54 -16.60
N ALA A 310 -25.26 -18.37 -17.12
CA ALA A 310 -24.68 -17.08 -16.72
C ALA A 310 -24.86 -16.82 -15.21
N SER A 311 -26.05 -17.11 -14.67
CA SER A 311 -26.38 -17.02 -13.24
C SER A 311 -25.44 -17.87 -12.38
N ALA A 312 -25.20 -19.12 -12.79
CA ALA A 312 -24.33 -20.05 -12.08
C ALA A 312 -22.85 -19.63 -12.10
N ILE A 313 -22.38 -19.06 -13.23
CA ILE A 313 -21.01 -18.53 -13.34
C ILE A 313 -20.80 -17.38 -12.36
N VAL A 314 -21.68 -16.37 -12.39
CA VAL A 314 -21.55 -15.18 -11.54
C VAL A 314 -21.74 -15.52 -10.06
N THR A 315 -22.72 -16.37 -9.73
CA THR A 315 -22.93 -16.83 -8.34
C THR A 315 -21.69 -17.52 -7.79
N ARG A 316 -21.10 -18.46 -8.53
CA ARG A 316 -19.89 -19.19 -8.11
C ARG A 316 -18.69 -18.27 -7.95
N LYS A 317 -18.54 -17.29 -8.85
CA LYS A 317 -17.48 -16.29 -8.80
C LYS A 317 -17.61 -15.37 -7.56
N LEU A 318 -18.81 -14.87 -7.28
CA LEU A 318 -19.09 -14.05 -6.10
C LEU A 318 -18.95 -14.81 -4.78
N ARG A 319 -19.44 -16.05 -4.70
CA ARG A 319 -19.33 -16.87 -3.47
C ARG A 319 -17.90 -17.15 -3.02
N LYS A 320 -16.95 -17.22 -3.95
CA LYS A 320 -15.53 -17.34 -3.59
C LYS A 320 -15.02 -16.13 -2.80
N LEU A 321 -15.65 -14.97 -3.01
CA LEU A 321 -15.21 -13.64 -2.55
C LEU A 321 -16.19 -12.97 -1.58
N TRP A 322 -17.25 -13.67 -1.18
CA TRP A 322 -18.20 -13.21 -0.17
C TRP A 322 -18.63 -14.45 0.60
N ARG A 323 -17.74 -14.91 1.49
CA ARG A 323 -17.84 -16.24 2.14
C ARG A 323 -18.89 -16.29 3.24
N ASP A 324 -19.22 -15.13 3.83
CA ASP A 324 -20.07 -15.06 5.01
C ASP A 324 -21.58 -14.99 4.72
N ARG A 325 -21.97 -14.97 3.43
CA ARG A 325 -23.39 -15.05 3.07
C ARG A 325 -23.64 -16.05 1.94
N PRO A 326 -24.66 -16.90 2.08
CA PRO A 326 -25.14 -17.71 0.97
C PRO A 326 -25.77 -16.76 -0.05
N LEU A 327 -25.01 -16.29 -1.03
CA LEU A 327 -25.55 -15.41 -2.06
C LEU A 327 -25.97 -16.23 -3.29
N LYS A 328 -27.11 -15.91 -3.91
CA LYS A 328 -27.49 -16.44 -5.21
C LYS A 328 -27.84 -15.29 -6.16
N VAL A 329 -27.27 -15.33 -7.36
CA VAL A 329 -27.57 -14.39 -8.45
C VAL A 329 -28.40 -15.14 -9.48
N ARG A 330 -29.56 -14.60 -9.85
CA ARG A 330 -30.38 -15.08 -10.95
C ARG A 330 -30.54 -13.99 -12.00
N PHE A 331 -30.10 -14.28 -13.20
CA PHE A 331 -30.42 -13.49 -14.37
C PHE A 331 -31.76 -13.94 -14.93
N HIS A 332 -32.67 -13.00 -15.07
CA HIS A 332 -33.97 -13.21 -15.67
C HIS A 332 -34.07 -12.35 -16.92
N ALA A 333 -34.60 -12.92 -18.00
CA ALA A 333 -34.75 -12.20 -19.25
C ALA A 333 -36.18 -12.39 -19.73
N ASP A 334 -36.97 -11.32 -19.67
CA ASP A 334 -38.37 -11.29 -20.08
C ASP A 334 -38.56 -10.23 -21.18
N ALA A 335 -39.26 -10.58 -22.25
CA ALA A 335 -39.40 -9.74 -23.44
C ALA A 335 -38.05 -9.11 -23.89
N GLU A 336 -37.96 -7.78 -24.01
CA GLU A 336 -36.71 -7.06 -24.33
C GLU A 336 -35.87 -6.70 -23.08
N HIS A 337 -36.30 -7.12 -21.90
CA HIS A 337 -35.72 -6.74 -20.61
C HIS A 337 -34.84 -7.84 -20.02
N PHE A 338 -33.90 -7.41 -19.19
CA PHE A 338 -32.98 -8.24 -18.43
C PHE A 338 -32.90 -7.73 -17.00
N ASP A 339 -33.16 -8.62 -16.05
CA ASP A 339 -33.13 -8.35 -14.62
C ASP A 339 -32.04 -9.17 -13.93
N THR A 340 -31.31 -8.52 -13.04
CA THR A 340 -30.37 -9.14 -12.11
C THR A 340 -31.04 -9.24 -10.75
N LEU A 341 -31.45 -10.45 -10.39
CA LEU A 341 -32.11 -10.76 -9.14
C LEU A 341 -31.13 -11.40 -8.17
N ILE A 342 -31.26 -11.06 -6.89
CA ILE A 342 -30.37 -11.47 -5.81
C ILE A 342 -31.20 -12.09 -4.69
N SER A 343 -30.82 -13.27 -4.20
CA SER A 343 -31.40 -13.88 -3.00
C SER A 343 -30.34 -14.39 -2.03
N GLU A 344 -30.74 -14.57 -0.77
CA GLU A 344 -29.95 -15.16 0.31
C GLU A 344 -30.62 -16.44 0.79
N PRO A 345 -30.25 -17.63 0.28
CA PRO A 345 -31.00 -18.87 0.52
C PRO A 345 -31.08 -19.35 1.98
N ASP A 346 -30.15 -18.93 2.85
CA ASP A 346 -30.21 -19.27 4.29
C ASP A 346 -30.81 -18.15 5.15
N ASP A 347 -31.36 -17.09 4.53
CA ASP A 347 -32.15 -16.08 5.25
C ASP A 347 -33.56 -16.64 5.55
N VAL A 348 -34.23 -16.06 6.55
CA VAL A 348 -35.58 -16.50 7.00
C VAL A 348 -36.59 -16.49 5.85
N TYR A 349 -36.35 -15.64 4.84
CA TYR A 349 -37.14 -15.56 3.62
C TYR A 349 -36.22 -15.57 2.39
N ASP A 350 -36.18 -16.67 1.64
CA ASP A 350 -35.50 -16.77 0.33
C ASP A 350 -36.31 -16.01 -0.73
N VAL A 351 -36.22 -14.69 -0.69
CA VAL A 351 -36.90 -13.78 -1.64
C VAL A 351 -35.87 -13.24 -2.63
N GLU A 352 -36.20 -13.36 -3.91
CA GLU A 352 -35.45 -12.72 -4.98
C GLU A 352 -35.84 -11.24 -5.07
N VAL A 353 -34.87 -10.35 -4.88
CA VAL A 353 -35.02 -8.90 -5.00
C VAL A 353 -34.13 -8.38 -6.12
N ASN A 354 -34.57 -7.33 -6.80
CA ASN A 354 -33.77 -6.73 -7.86
C ASN A 354 -32.48 -6.12 -7.29
N LEU A 355 -31.37 -6.20 -8.02
CA LEU A 355 -30.10 -5.58 -7.62
C LEU A 355 -30.26 -4.11 -7.22
N ASP A 356 -31.13 -3.35 -7.89
CA ASP A 356 -31.37 -1.93 -7.58
C ASP A 356 -32.04 -1.70 -6.22
N GLU A 357 -32.76 -2.70 -5.70
CA GLU A 357 -33.45 -2.69 -4.40
C GLU A 357 -32.53 -3.15 -3.25
N ARG A 358 -31.35 -3.69 -3.56
CA ARG A 358 -30.36 -4.10 -2.56
C ARG A 358 -29.74 -2.90 -1.85
N SER A 359 -29.18 -3.15 -0.67
CA SER A 359 -28.45 -2.13 0.09
C SER A 359 -27.35 -1.48 -0.77
N ARG A 360 -27.09 -0.19 -0.54
CA ARG A 360 -26.05 0.55 -1.28
C ARG A 360 -24.69 -0.14 -1.18
N GLY A 361 -24.36 -0.70 -0.01
CA GLY A 361 -23.14 -1.47 0.20
C GLY A 361 -23.05 -2.72 -0.68
N PHE A 362 -24.13 -3.50 -0.77
CA PHE A 362 -24.16 -4.69 -1.63
C PHE A 362 -24.02 -4.33 -3.11
N ARG A 363 -24.76 -3.31 -3.58
CA ARG A 363 -24.66 -2.81 -4.96
C ARG A 363 -23.24 -2.36 -5.28
N TRP A 364 -22.61 -1.63 -4.36
CA TRP A 364 -21.21 -1.25 -4.46
C TRP A 364 -20.30 -2.47 -4.68
N PHE A 365 -20.40 -3.46 -3.80
CA PHE A 365 -19.55 -4.66 -3.87
C PHE A 365 -19.77 -5.43 -5.17
N PHE A 366 -21.02 -5.70 -5.54
CA PHE A 366 -21.35 -6.45 -6.74
C PHE A 366 -20.80 -5.77 -7.99
N SER A 367 -21.03 -4.46 -8.15
CA SER A 367 -20.51 -3.71 -9.30
C SER A 367 -18.99 -3.60 -9.32
N PHE A 368 -18.37 -3.36 -8.16
CA PHE A 368 -16.93 -3.36 -8.03
C PHE A 368 -16.36 -4.67 -8.53
N TYR A 369 -16.86 -5.80 -8.03
CA TYR A 369 -16.39 -7.12 -8.40
C TYR A 369 -16.57 -7.39 -9.89
N ILE A 370 -17.73 -7.09 -10.45
CA ILE A 370 -18.00 -7.30 -11.87
C ILE A 370 -17.07 -6.47 -12.74
N THR A 371 -16.91 -5.19 -12.42
CA THR A 371 -16.02 -4.31 -13.17
C THR A 371 -14.58 -4.76 -13.06
N PHE A 372 -14.14 -5.04 -11.84
CA PHE A 372 -12.82 -5.56 -11.57
C PHE A 372 -12.56 -6.87 -12.33
N ALA A 373 -13.45 -7.86 -12.21
CA ALA A 373 -13.32 -9.13 -12.91
C ALA A 373 -13.32 -8.94 -14.43
N ALA A 374 -14.19 -8.10 -14.99
CA ALA A 374 -14.24 -7.87 -16.43
C ALA A 374 -12.93 -7.28 -16.98
N ASP A 375 -12.35 -6.35 -16.20
CA ASP A 375 -11.12 -5.65 -16.55
C ASP A 375 -9.89 -6.53 -16.23
N THR A 376 -10.01 -7.52 -15.32
CA THR A 376 -8.90 -8.39 -14.89
C THR A 376 -8.81 -9.78 -15.53
N THR A 377 -9.93 -10.36 -15.98
CA THR A 377 -9.99 -11.77 -16.39
C THR A 377 -9.51 -12.03 -17.83
N GLU A 378 -9.32 -11.01 -18.68
CA GLU A 378 -8.84 -11.19 -20.06
C GLU A 378 -7.79 -10.15 -20.51
N GLY A 379 -6.59 -10.64 -20.85
CA GLY A 379 -5.63 -10.05 -21.79
C GLY A 379 -4.81 -8.83 -21.33
N LEU A 380 -5.38 -7.92 -20.54
CA LEU A 380 -4.73 -6.65 -20.17
C LEU A 380 -4.23 -6.58 -18.72
N ALA A 381 -4.56 -7.58 -17.90
CA ALA A 381 -4.58 -7.38 -16.46
C ALA A 381 -4.00 -8.50 -15.60
N SER A 382 -3.30 -9.46 -16.20
CA SER A 382 -2.31 -10.25 -15.45
C SER A 382 -1.16 -9.37 -14.90
N ASN A 383 -1.04 -8.14 -15.39
CA ASN A 383 0.01 -7.19 -15.04
C ASN A 383 -0.57 -5.80 -14.69
N ALA A 384 -1.77 -5.73 -14.07
CA ALA A 384 -2.37 -4.46 -13.65
C ALA A 384 -2.03 -4.10 -12.19
N ILE A 385 -2.04 -2.80 -11.88
CA ILE A 385 -2.02 -2.28 -10.50
C ILE A 385 -3.36 -1.61 -10.23
N VAL A 386 -4.01 -2.03 -9.16
CA VAL A 386 -5.37 -1.59 -8.80
C VAL A 386 -5.28 -0.40 -7.86
N LEU A 387 -5.96 0.68 -8.19
CA LEU A 387 -6.03 1.92 -7.42
C LEU A 387 -7.46 2.14 -6.96
N LEU A 388 -7.74 2.06 -5.65
CA LEU A 388 -9.09 2.17 -5.10
C LEU A 388 -9.23 3.41 -4.21
N ASP A 389 -10.12 4.31 -4.54
CA ASP A 389 -10.41 5.47 -3.68
C ASP A 389 -11.53 5.12 -2.69
N GLU A 390 -11.21 5.15 -1.40
CA GLU A 390 -12.12 4.88 -0.27
C GLU A 390 -13.03 3.65 -0.51
N PRO A 391 -12.45 2.45 -0.78
CA PRO A 391 -13.24 1.25 -1.05
C PRO A 391 -14.08 0.86 0.18
N GLY A 392 -15.31 0.41 -0.07
CA GLY A 392 -16.18 -0.07 0.99
C GLY A 392 -16.81 1.01 1.87
N MET A 393 -16.75 2.31 1.52
CA MET A 393 -17.36 3.40 2.30
C MET A 393 -18.86 3.24 2.62
N HIS A 394 -19.59 2.43 1.84
CA HIS A 394 -21.01 2.14 2.06
C HIS A 394 -21.26 0.77 2.71
N LEU A 395 -20.21 0.03 3.03
CA LEU A 395 -20.26 -1.24 3.74
C LEU A 395 -20.27 -0.99 5.25
N HIS A 396 -20.91 -1.88 5.99
CA HIS A 396 -20.80 -1.91 7.44
C HIS A 396 -19.40 -2.41 7.86
N ALA A 397 -19.01 -2.14 9.11
CA ALA A 397 -17.67 -2.44 9.64
C ALA A 397 -17.19 -3.89 9.38
N HIS A 398 -18.06 -4.88 9.56
CA HIS A 398 -17.74 -6.29 9.27
C HIS A 398 -17.43 -6.50 7.78
N ALA A 399 -18.31 -6.07 6.89
CA ALA A 399 -18.13 -6.20 5.44
C ALA A 399 -16.92 -5.41 4.91
N GLN A 400 -16.50 -4.33 5.59
CA GLN A 400 -15.24 -3.65 5.29
C GLN A 400 -14.04 -4.53 5.62
N ARG A 401 -14.05 -5.25 6.75
CA ARG A 401 -12.99 -6.22 7.05
C ARG A 401 -12.95 -7.36 6.08
N ASP A 402 -14.09 -7.96 5.77
CA ASP A 402 -14.15 -9.06 4.81
C ASP A 402 -13.53 -8.61 3.47
N LEU A 403 -13.83 -7.38 3.04
CA LEU A 403 -13.22 -6.78 1.86
C LEU A 403 -11.70 -6.58 2.00
N LEU A 404 -11.22 -6.08 3.15
CA LEU A 404 -9.80 -5.93 3.42
C LEU A 404 -9.08 -7.29 3.38
N ASP A 405 -9.65 -8.31 4.02
CA ASP A 405 -9.12 -9.67 4.05
C ASP A 405 -9.06 -10.25 2.63
N HIS A 406 -10.06 -9.98 1.80
CA HIS A 406 -10.04 -10.34 0.38
C HIS A 406 -8.94 -9.62 -0.38
N PHE A 407 -8.72 -8.32 -0.14
CA PHE A 407 -7.60 -7.61 -0.75
C PHE A 407 -6.29 -8.26 -0.33
N ILE A 408 -6.08 -8.55 0.95
CA ILE A 408 -4.81 -9.10 1.46
C ILE A 408 -4.59 -10.53 0.92
N HIS A 409 -5.54 -11.44 1.12
CA HIS A 409 -5.32 -12.87 0.96
C HIS A 409 -5.75 -13.47 -0.39
N ASP A 410 -6.79 -12.93 -1.03
CA ASP A 410 -7.42 -13.56 -2.21
C ASP A 410 -7.08 -12.86 -3.53
N PHE A 411 -6.51 -11.65 -3.49
CA PHE A 411 -6.27 -10.82 -4.67
C PHE A 411 -4.80 -10.89 -5.14
N ASP A 412 -4.51 -11.57 -6.24
CA ASP A 412 -3.11 -11.71 -6.69
C ASP A 412 -2.48 -10.39 -7.20
N LEU A 413 -3.29 -9.41 -7.59
CA LEU A 413 -2.80 -8.13 -8.13
C LEU A 413 -2.38 -7.16 -7.03
N PRO A 414 -1.37 -6.31 -7.25
CA PRO A 414 -1.05 -5.22 -6.34
C PRO A 414 -2.21 -4.23 -6.20
N VAL A 415 -2.54 -3.86 -4.96
CA VAL A 415 -3.63 -2.94 -4.63
C VAL A 415 -3.07 -1.75 -3.83
N LEU A 416 -3.28 -0.55 -4.35
CA LEU A 416 -3.11 0.70 -3.63
C LEU A 416 -4.50 1.27 -3.34
N PHE A 417 -4.81 1.57 -2.09
CA PHE A 417 -6.10 2.19 -1.77
C PHE A 417 -6.01 3.28 -0.72
N THR A 418 -6.98 4.18 -0.75
CA THR A 418 -7.12 5.25 0.24
C THR A 418 -8.17 4.84 1.27
N THR A 419 -7.99 5.22 2.54
CA THR A 419 -9.06 4.99 3.51
C THR A 419 -9.06 5.99 4.68
N HIS A 420 -10.26 6.28 5.16
CA HIS A 420 -10.53 6.83 6.50
C HIS A 420 -11.02 5.81 7.52
N SER A 421 -11.42 4.62 7.06
CA SER A 421 -12.07 3.64 7.90
C SER A 421 -11.06 2.89 8.75
N PRO A 422 -11.23 2.85 10.09
CA PRO A 422 -10.44 1.98 10.97
C PRO A 422 -10.57 0.49 10.61
N PHE A 423 -11.68 0.10 9.99
CA PHE A 423 -11.98 -1.29 9.60
C PHE A 423 -11.30 -1.71 8.31
N MET A 424 -10.76 -0.76 7.56
CA MET A 424 -10.00 -0.97 6.34
C MET A 424 -8.50 -0.77 6.60
N ILE A 425 -8.01 -1.03 7.82
CA ILE A 425 -6.59 -0.93 8.22
C ILE A 425 -6.13 -2.25 8.84
N PRO A 426 -5.15 -2.97 8.23
CA PRO A 426 -4.60 -4.19 8.78
C PRO A 426 -3.72 -3.84 9.96
N GLN A 427 -3.91 -4.56 11.07
CA GLN A 427 -3.11 -4.37 12.27
C GLN A 427 -1.82 -5.19 12.23
N GLU A 428 -1.83 -6.34 11.55
CA GLU A 428 -0.66 -7.22 11.42
C GLU A 428 0.38 -6.72 10.39
N GLU A 429 -0.06 -5.88 9.44
CA GLU A 429 0.78 -5.37 8.34
C GLU A 429 0.93 -3.84 8.37
N VAL A 430 1.27 -3.25 9.52
CA VAL A 430 1.44 -1.78 9.65
C VAL A 430 2.44 -1.21 8.63
N SER A 431 3.42 -2.01 8.19
CA SER A 431 4.38 -1.63 7.14
C SER A 431 3.75 -1.38 5.76
N SER A 432 2.49 -1.77 5.54
CA SER A 432 1.71 -1.45 4.33
C SER A 432 1.07 -0.06 4.37
N VAL A 433 1.02 0.57 5.56
CA VAL A 433 0.34 1.84 5.79
C VAL A 433 1.26 3.02 5.52
N ARG A 434 0.73 3.99 4.79
CA ARG A 434 1.33 5.30 4.53
C ARG A 434 0.40 6.37 5.07
N THR A 435 0.92 7.27 5.90
CA THR A 435 0.10 8.37 6.43
C THR A 435 0.18 9.58 5.50
N VAL A 436 -0.98 10.08 5.08
CA VAL A 436 -1.11 11.22 4.16
C VAL A 436 -1.62 12.42 4.93
N ASP A 437 -0.82 13.48 4.95
CA ASP A 437 -1.17 14.72 5.62
C ASP A 437 -1.09 15.88 4.63
N ILE A 438 -1.70 17.01 5.01
CA ILE A 438 -1.69 18.24 4.23
C ILE A 438 -1.22 19.39 5.11
N ASP A 439 -0.12 20.00 4.70
CA ASP A 439 0.40 21.20 5.31
C ASP A 439 -0.05 22.44 4.53
N PRO A 440 -0.49 23.53 5.18
CA PRO A 440 -0.92 24.75 4.48
C PRO A 440 0.15 25.41 3.61
N GLU A 441 1.43 25.27 3.95
CA GLU A 441 2.54 25.89 3.21
C GLU A 441 3.13 24.94 2.17
N HIS A 442 3.22 23.64 2.50
CA HIS A 442 3.93 22.65 1.69
C HIS A 442 3.00 21.73 0.89
N GLY A 443 1.69 21.78 1.12
CA GLY A 443 0.70 20.94 0.44
C GLY A 443 0.66 19.52 0.99
N THR A 444 0.15 18.59 0.18
CA THR A 444 0.06 17.17 0.54
C THR A 444 1.44 16.51 0.59
N TRP A 445 1.72 15.78 1.66
CA TRP A 445 2.92 14.95 1.81
C TRP A 445 2.58 13.60 2.45
N VAL A 446 3.48 12.62 2.30
CA VAL A 446 3.23 11.23 2.74
C VAL A 446 4.39 10.72 3.59
N SER A 447 4.08 9.98 4.65
CA SER A 447 5.06 9.22 5.42
C SER A 447 5.01 7.73 5.14
N ASN A 448 6.18 7.12 4.98
CA ASN A 448 6.32 5.66 4.87
C ASN A 448 6.21 4.95 6.23
N GLN A 449 6.40 5.67 7.33
CA GLN A 449 6.22 5.14 8.68
C GLN A 449 5.17 5.99 9.39
N PRO A 450 4.09 5.38 9.94
CA PRO A 450 2.96 6.12 10.48
C PRO A 450 3.30 7.23 11.49
N GLN A 451 4.45 7.15 12.18
CA GLN A 451 4.91 8.15 13.14
C GLN A 451 6.17 8.94 12.73
N ALA A 452 6.92 8.53 11.70
CA ALA A 452 8.12 9.26 11.30
C ALA A 452 7.72 10.48 10.47
N ARG A 453 8.24 11.65 10.83
CA ARG A 453 8.06 12.88 10.05
C ARG A 453 9.35 13.70 10.00
N PRO A 454 9.57 14.46 8.91
CA PRO A 454 10.53 15.54 8.91
C PRO A 454 10.15 16.60 9.97
N ALA A 455 11.12 17.04 10.76
CA ALA A 455 10.90 17.96 11.88
C ALA A 455 10.27 19.33 11.51
N HIS A 456 10.29 19.70 10.22
CA HIS A 456 9.80 20.98 9.73
C HIS A 456 8.29 21.01 9.40
N LEU A 457 7.58 19.88 9.46
CA LEU A 457 6.15 19.80 9.11
C LEU A 457 5.27 19.78 10.36
N LYS A 458 4.20 20.60 10.38
CA LYS A 458 3.24 20.64 11.50
C LYS A 458 2.39 19.36 11.56
N HIS A 459 2.06 18.92 12.77
CA HIS A 459 1.24 17.73 13.00
C HIS A 459 -0.26 18.04 12.97
N ASP A 460 -1.03 17.39 12.09
CA ASP A 460 -2.47 17.22 12.29
C ASP A 460 -2.69 15.94 13.11
N SER A 461 -3.05 16.11 14.39
CA SER A 461 -3.34 15.00 15.31
C SER A 461 -4.45 14.08 14.82
N ARG A 462 -5.28 14.55 13.88
CA ARG A 462 -6.37 13.77 13.28
C ARG A 462 -5.87 12.80 12.20
N THR A 463 -4.64 12.93 11.70
CA THR A 463 -4.10 12.02 10.68
C THR A 463 -3.89 10.61 11.22
N LEU A 464 -3.56 10.46 12.50
CA LEU A 464 -3.36 9.17 13.16
C LEU A 464 -4.65 8.56 13.71
N PHE A 465 -5.75 9.32 13.73
CA PHE A 465 -7.00 8.88 14.33
C PHE A 465 -7.52 7.54 13.77
N PRO A 466 -7.54 7.29 12.44
CA PRO A 466 -7.98 5.99 11.91
C PRO A 466 -7.13 4.82 12.41
N LEU A 467 -5.81 5.01 12.51
CA LEU A 467 -4.89 4.00 13.02
C LEU A 467 -5.12 3.73 14.52
N GLN A 468 -5.29 4.79 15.31
CA GLN A 468 -5.59 4.68 16.74
C GLN A 468 -6.92 3.95 16.98
N ALA A 469 -7.95 4.27 16.19
CA ALA A 469 -9.25 3.62 16.28
C ALA A 469 -9.19 2.15 15.87
N ALA A 470 -8.38 1.80 14.88
CA ALA A 470 -8.23 0.43 14.42
C ALA A 470 -7.54 -0.45 15.48
N LEU A 471 -6.47 0.06 16.08
CA LEU A 471 -5.77 -0.59 17.19
C LEU A 471 -6.68 -0.73 18.42
N ALA A 472 -7.40 0.34 18.80
CA ALA A 472 -8.32 0.31 19.93
C ALA A 472 -9.44 -0.72 19.73
N TYR A 473 -9.95 -0.84 18.51
CA TYR A 473 -10.94 -1.85 18.19
C TYR A 473 -10.38 -3.27 18.34
N GLU A 474 -9.17 -3.55 17.85
CA GLU A 474 -8.54 -4.88 17.97
C GLU A 474 -8.26 -5.25 19.42
N GLN A 475 -7.90 -4.27 20.25
CA GLN A 475 -7.81 -4.52 21.68
C GLN A 475 -9.17 -4.98 22.21
N ILE A 476 -10.26 -4.26 21.90
CA ILE A 476 -11.63 -4.61 22.33
C ILE A 476 -12.08 -5.98 21.81
N ASN A 477 -12.05 -6.18 20.49
CA ASN A 477 -11.52 -7.38 19.86
C ASN A 477 -11.19 -8.62 20.71
N ALA A 478 -9.94 -8.62 21.15
CA ALA A 478 -9.29 -9.65 21.92
C ALA A 478 -9.96 -9.90 23.28
N LEU A 479 -10.59 -8.88 23.88
CA LEU A 479 -11.29 -9.01 25.17
C LEU A 479 -12.52 -9.92 25.10
N PHE A 480 -13.04 -10.16 23.90
CA PHE A 480 -14.16 -11.08 23.69
C PHE A 480 -13.71 -12.52 23.41
N ALA A 481 -12.40 -12.80 23.43
CA ALA A 481 -11.84 -14.13 23.18
C ALA A 481 -11.94 -15.05 24.41
N GLN A 482 -13.15 -15.29 24.95
CA GLN A 482 -13.47 -16.33 25.98
C GLN A 482 -12.55 -16.40 27.22
N ARG A 483 -11.67 -15.43 27.45
CA ARG A 483 -10.79 -15.36 28.61
C ARG A 483 -11.45 -14.53 29.71
N PRO A 484 -11.08 -14.76 30.98
CA PRO A 484 -11.40 -13.84 32.06
C PRO A 484 -10.76 -12.48 31.79
N CYS A 485 -11.50 -11.42 32.07
CA CYS A 485 -11.08 -10.04 31.82
C CYS A 485 -11.10 -9.25 33.13
N LEU A 486 -10.05 -8.48 33.42
CA LEU A 486 -9.96 -7.55 34.55
C LEU A 486 -9.98 -6.11 34.05
N LEU A 487 -11.10 -5.42 34.25
CA LEU A 487 -11.24 -3.99 33.95
C LEU A 487 -10.65 -3.16 35.09
N VAL A 488 -9.65 -2.34 34.78
CA VAL A 488 -8.96 -1.45 35.73
C VAL A 488 -9.23 0.02 35.41
N PRO A 489 -8.97 0.98 36.33
CA PRO A 489 -9.40 2.36 36.11
C PRO A 489 -8.66 3.14 35.02
N SER A 490 -7.40 2.80 34.76
CA SER A 490 -6.54 3.53 33.84
C SER A 490 -5.45 2.65 33.20
N LEU A 491 -4.84 3.18 32.14
CA LEU A 491 -3.68 2.58 31.47
C LEU A 491 -2.49 2.35 32.42
N ALA A 492 -2.33 3.19 33.44
CA ALA A 492 -1.22 3.05 34.38
C ALA A 492 -1.37 1.80 35.26
N GLU A 493 -2.58 1.51 35.74
CA GLU A 493 -2.84 0.28 36.50
C GLU A 493 -2.73 -0.97 35.60
N ALA A 494 -3.16 -0.87 34.34
CA ALA A 494 -3.06 -1.99 33.39
C ALA A 494 -1.60 -2.38 33.15
N ILE A 495 -0.75 -1.40 32.79
CA ILE A 495 0.69 -1.62 32.56
C ILE A 495 1.37 -2.20 33.81
N MET A 496 0.98 -1.72 35.00
CA MET A 496 1.56 -2.20 36.26
C MET A 496 1.22 -3.68 36.49
N LEU A 497 -0.06 -4.04 36.41
CA LEU A 497 -0.51 -5.41 36.64
C LEU A 497 0.04 -6.37 35.57
N GLU A 498 0.14 -5.93 34.32
CA GLU A 498 0.83 -6.68 33.26
C GLU A 498 2.31 -6.91 33.59
N ALA A 499 3.04 -5.88 34.03
CA ALA A 499 4.44 -6.00 34.41
C ALA A 499 4.64 -6.98 35.57
N ILE A 500 3.75 -6.95 36.57
CA ILE A 500 3.77 -7.89 37.70
C ILE A 500 3.44 -9.31 37.23
N TYR A 501 2.43 -9.47 36.37
CA TYR A 501 2.03 -10.75 35.80
C TYR A 501 3.20 -11.41 35.06
N VAL A 502 3.88 -10.67 34.17
CA VAL A 502 5.06 -11.15 33.43
C VAL A 502 6.19 -11.51 34.39
N TYR A 503 6.50 -10.64 35.36
CA TYR A 503 7.56 -10.91 36.33
C TYR A 503 7.31 -12.21 37.12
N LEU A 504 6.09 -12.44 37.60
CA LEU A 504 5.74 -13.66 38.33
C LEU A 504 5.87 -14.92 37.44
N GLN A 505 5.51 -14.83 36.16
CA GLN A 505 5.74 -15.92 35.21
C GLN A 505 7.22 -16.23 35.02
N GLU A 506 8.08 -15.21 34.92
CA GLU A 506 9.54 -15.38 34.85
C GLU A 506 10.11 -16.02 36.14
N GLN A 507 9.50 -15.76 37.30
CA GLN A 507 9.82 -16.44 38.56
C GLN A 507 9.25 -17.87 38.65
N GLY A 508 8.67 -18.41 37.57
CA GLY A 508 8.14 -19.77 37.49
C GLY A 508 6.77 -19.96 38.13
N LYS A 509 6.06 -18.88 38.50
CA LYS A 509 4.69 -18.96 39.01
C LYS A 509 3.71 -19.27 37.88
N ARG A 510 2.78 -20.18 38.13
CA ARG A 510 1.74 -20.58 37.17
C ARG A 510 0.50 -19.73 37.35
N LEU A 511 0.53 -18.53 36.77
CA LEU A 511 -0.62 -17.64 36.77
C LEU A 511 -1.63 -18.05 35.69
N PRO A 512 -2.93 -17.84 35.94
CA PRO A 512 -3.94 -18.15 34.96
C PRO A 512 -4.07 -17.03 33.92
N ALA A 513 -4.47 -17.38 32.69
CA ALA A 513 -4.59 -16.42 31.60
C ALA A 513 -5.68 -15.38 31.89
N LEU A 514 -5.30 -14.11 31.89
CA LEU A 514 -6.15 -12.98 32.24
C LEU A 514 -5.88 -11.81 31.28
N ASP A 515 -6.93 -11.22 30.72
CA ASP A 515 -6.81 -10.01 29.91
C ASP A 515 -7.08 -8.77 30.78
N ILE A 516 -6.11 -7.86 30.91
CA ILE A 516 -6.21 -6.65 31.75
C ILE A 516 -6.60 -5.47 30.86
N ILE A 517 -7.72 -4.83 31.18
CA ILE A 517 -8.36 -3.81 30.33
C ILE A 517 -8.28 -2.44 31.00
N PRO A 518 -7.57 -1.47 30.41
CA PRO A 518 -7.58 -0.12 30.94
C PRO A 518 -8.92 0.57 30.67
N GLY A 519 -9.57 1.01 31.72
CA GLY A 519 -10.66 1.96 31.68
C GLY A 519 -10.18 3.37 31.32
N ALA A 520 -11.11 4.22 30.92
CA ALA A 520 -10.85 5.64 30.67
C ALA A 520 -11.29 6.51 31.86
N GLY A 521 -10.96 6.06 33.09
CA GLY A 521 -11.36 6.67 34.36
C GLY A 521 -12.61 6.03 34.98
N THR A 522 -12.76 6.20 36.29
CA THR A 522 -13.79 5.56 37.15
C THR A 522 -15.22 5.74 36.65
N HIS A 523 -15.56 6.91 36.08
CA HIS A 523 -16.89 7.18 35.53
C HIS A 523 -17.24 6.37 34.25
N LYS A 524 -16.23 5.88 33.52
CA LYS A 524 -16.43 5.14 32.26
C LYS A 524 -16.35 3.62 32.44
N ILE A 525 -15.78 3.14 33.55
CA ILE A 525 -15.69 1.72 33.89
C ILE A 525 -17.07 1.07 33.92
N ALA A 526 -18.07 1.71 34.54
CA ALA A 526 -19.43 1.17 34.59
C ALA A 526 -20.05 1.00 33.19
N HIS A 527 -19.81 1.95 32.29
CA HIS A 527 -20.28 1.90 30.90
C HIS A 527 -19.57 0.79 30.10
N MET A 528 -18.26 0.67 30.27
CA MET A 528 -17.48 -0.40 29.65
C MET A 528 -17.90 -1.78 30.18
N ALA A 529 -18.13 -1.90 31.49
CA ALA A 529 -18.58 -3.14 32.10
C ALA A 529 -19.96 -3.56 31.59
N ALA A 530 -20.88 -2.62 31.38
CA ALA A 530 -22.20 -2.91 30.80
C ALA A 530 -22.10 -3.41 29.35
N LEU A 531 -21.18 -2.86 28.54
CA LEU A 531 -20.96 -3.27 27.16
C LEU A 531 -20.24 -4.64 27.07
N LEU A 532 -19.18 -4.81 27.87
CA LEU A 532 -18.34 -6.02 27.86
C LEU A 532 -19.01 -7.20 28.56
N GLY A 533 -19.80 -6.97 29.61
CA GLY A 533 -20.42 -8.02 30.42
C GLY A 533 -21.48 -8.86 29.69
N VAL A 534 -21.91 -8.44 28.49
CA VAL A 534 -22.81 -9.22 27.62
C VAL A 534 -22.06 -10.28 26.81
N GLN A 535 -20.77 -10.07 26.54
CA GLN A 535 -19.97 -10.90 25.62
C GLN A 535 -18.75 -11.56 26.28
N ALA A 536 -18.25 -11.03 27.41
CA ALA A 536 -17.13 -11.62 28.14
C ALA A 536 -17.52 -12.90 28.89
N ALA A 537 -16.63 -13.90 28.89
CA ALA A 537 -16.83 -15.15 29.62
C ALA A 537 -16.90 -14.91 31.14
N GLN A 538 -15.98 -14.11 31.68
CA GLN A 538 -15.97 -13.61 33.06
C GLN A 538 -15.35 -12.21 33.08
N LEU A 539 -16.03 -11.22 33.67
CA LEU A 539 -15.55 -9.85 33.80
C LEU A 539 -15.38 -9.49 35.28
N ARG A 540 -14.18 -9.10 35.69
CA ARG A 540 -13.92 -8.50 37.00
C ARG A 540 -13.62 -7.02 36.85
N ILE A 541 -13.96 -6.24 37.86
CA ILE A 541 -13.69 -4.81 37.91
C ILE A 541 -12.82 -4.54 39.13
N LEU A 542 -11.65 -3.96 38.95
CA LEU A 542 -10.81 -3.45 40.04
C LEU A 542 -11.12 -1.96 40.24
N GLU A 543 -11.71 -1.59 41.37
CA GLU A 543 -12.06 -0.19 41.67
C GLU A 543 -11.68 0.18 43.10
N THR A 544 -11.20 1.40 43.29
CA THR A 544 -10.66 1.92 44.56
C THR A 544 -11.67 2.72 45.39
N ARG A 545 -12.91 2.86 44.90
CA ARG A 545 -14.01 3.54 45.60
C ARG A 545 -15.23 2.62 45.66
N LYS A 546 -16.00 2.69 46.74
CA LYS A 546 -17.35 2.11 46.79
C LYS A 546 -18.14 2.63 45.58
N MET A 547 -18.46 1.72 44.67
CA MET A 547 -19.30 2.03 43.51
C MET A 547 -20.72 2.18 44.04
N ASP A 548 -21.26 3.40 44.07
CA ASP A 548 -22.72 3.57 44.12
C ASP A 548 -23.26 3.15 42.74
N LEU A 549 -23.45 1.85 42.57
CA LEU A 549 -24.28 1.27 41.52
C LEU A 549 -25.74 1.60 41.83
N ALA A 550 -26.06 2.90 41.93
CA ALA A 550 -27.44 3.34 42.03
C ALA A 550 -28.16 2.95 40.72
N PRO A 551 -29.40 2.43 40.79
CA PRO A 551 -30.13 1.88 39.63
C PRO A 551 -30.37 2.86 38.47
N ASP A 552 -30.15 4.16 38.68
CA ASP A 552 -30.80 5.20 37.89
C ASP A 552 -30.00 5.70 36.67
N HIS A 553 -28.74 5.29 36.48
CA HIS A 553 -27.94 5.83 35.36
C HIS A 553 -27.30 4.82 34.38
N VAL A 554 -27.14 3.55 34.74
CA VAL A 554 -26.90 2.47 33.76
C VAL A 554 -27.51 1.18 34.32
N ALA A 555 -28.69 0.79 33.85
CA ALA A 555 -29.26 -0.50 34.19
C ALA A 555 -28.35 -1.61 33.62
N LEU A 556 -27.54 -2.24 34.49
CA LEU A 556 -26.85 -3.47 34.12
C LEU A 556 -27.93 -4.50 33.73
N PRO A 557 -27.87 -5.11 32.53
CA PRO A 557 -28.90 -6.03 32.11
C PRO A 557 -29.00 -7.18 33.13
N ALA A 558 -30.22 -7.55 33.53
CA ALA A 558 -30.53 -8.57 34.54
C ALA A 558 -29.94 -9.98 34.26
N LYS A 559 -29.24 -10.15 33.14
CA LYS A 559 -28.51 -11.36 32.72
C LYS A 559 -26.98 -11.29 32.94
N ALA A 560 -26.42 -10.21 33.47
CA ALA A 560 -24.98 -10.07 33.72
C ALA A 560 -24.52 -10.89 34.96
N LYS A 561 -24.62 -12.22 34.90
CA LYS A 561 -24.12 -13.13 35.95
C LYS A 561 -22.58 -13.21 36.03
N ASN A 562 -21.88 -12.55 35.10
CA ASN A 562 -20.45 -12.71 34.88
C ASN A 562 -19.61 -11.53 35.42
N ILE A 563 -20.22 -10.52 36.06
CA ILE A 563 -19.53 -9.33 36.55
C ILE A 563 -19.31 -9.41 38.07
N ALA A 564 -18.07 -9.25 38.55
CA ALA A 564 -17.78 -9.06 39.98
C ALA A 564 -16.82 -7.88 40.23
N ALA A 565 -17.09 -7.08 41.27
CA ALA A 565 -16.24 -5.96 41.66
C ALA A 565 -15.29 -6.38 42.79
N LEU A 566 -14.01 -6.05 42.65
CA LEU A 566 -12.94 -6.27 43.62
C LEU A 566 -12.55 -4.90 44.21
N LEU A 567 -12.73 -4.74 45.52
CA LEU A 567 -12.28 -3.57 46.28
C LEU A 567 -10.92 -3.91 46.91
N PRO A 568 -9.83 -3.17 46.62
CA PRO A 568 -8.48 -3.55 47.02
C PRO A 568 -8.08 -3.07 48.43
N ASP A 569 -9.06 -2.85 49.32
CA ASP A 569 -8.90 -2.10 50.59
C ASP A 569 -7.88 -2.72 51.57
N GLU A 570 -7.51 -3.99 51.44
CA GLU A 570 -6.53 -4.63 52.35
C GLU A 570 -5.09 -4.70 51.79
N LEU A 571 -4.90 -4.62 50.47
CA LEU A 571 -3.60 -4.87 49.82
C LEU A 571 -2.82 -3.58 49.48
N LEU A 572 -3.53 -2.55 49.03
CA LEU A 572 -2.92 -1.28 48.61
C LEU A 572 -2.44 -0.44 49.80
N HIS A 573 -3.10 -0.58 50.95
CA HIS A 573 -2.78 0.19 52.15
C HIS A 573 -1.40 -0.17 52.72
N GLU A 574 -1.04 -1.45 52.77
CA GLU A 574 0.26 -1.88 53.31
C GLU A 574 1.43 -1.42 52.43
N TRP A 575 1.27 -1.47 51.10
CA TRP A 575 2.31 -1.04 50.15
C TRP A 575 2.52 0.45 50.10
N VAL A 576 1.45 1.25 50.16
CA VAL A 576 1.57 2.71 50.23
C VAL A 576 2.28 3.13 51.53
N CYS A 577 1.97 2.46 52.64
CA CYS A 577 2.65 2.68 53.92
C CYS A 577 4.13 2.25 53.91
N GLN A 578 4.50 1.20 53.18
CA GLN A 578 5.90 0.75 53.06
C GLN A 578 6.72 1.60 52.09
N ALA A 579 6.16 2.01 50.94
CA ALA A 579 6.83 2.89 49.98
C ALA A 579 7.12 4.28 50.55
N HIS A 580 6.28 4.77 51.47
CA HIS A 580 6.48 6.05 52.14
C HIS A 580 7.63 6.04 53.16
N LYS A 581 7.98 4.87 53.74
CA LYS A 581 9.10 4.73 54.69
C LYS A 581 10.47 5.00 54.08
N GLN A 582 10.59 5.10 52.77
CA GLN A 582 11.85 5.34 52.05
C GLN A 582 12.01 6.76 51.51
N LEU A 583 11.04 7.66 51.75
CA LEU A 583 11.13 9.08 51.38
C LEU A 583 11.69 9.89 52.56
N PRO A 584 12.59 10.87 52.35
CA PRO A 584 13.17 11.64 53.44
C PRO A 584 12.17 12.66 54.01
N GLY A 585 11.78 12.46 55.27
CA GLY A 585 10.90 13.33 56.06
C GLY A 585 10.35 12.58 57.29
N GLU A 586 10.09 13.26 58.41
CA GLU A 586 9.59 12.59 59.63
C GLU A 586 8.21 11.96 59.42
N PRO A 587 7.99 10.71 59.90
CA PRO A 587 6.70 10.04 59.78
C PRO A 587 5.68 10.60 60.79
N PRO A 588 4.37 10.66 60.45
CA PRO A 588 3.34 10.82 61.45
C PRO A 588 3.21 9.53 62.31
N PRO A 589 2.77 9.63 63.57
CA PRO A 589 2.82 8.53 64.53
C PRO A 589 1.88 7.37 64.15
N LEU A 590 2.38 6.15 64.40
CA LEU A 590 1.74 4.85 64.18
C LEU A 590 0.34 4.77 64.78
N LEU A 591 -0.63 4.24 64.01
CA LEU A 591 -1.94 3.83 64.51
C LEU A 591 -2.06 2.31 64.47
N TYR A 592 -1.77 1.68 65.62
CA TYR A 592 -2.45 0.46 66.01
C TYR A 592 -3.66 0.86 66.86
N LYS A 593 -4.87 0.57 66.38
CA LYS A 593 -6.00 0.15 67.23
C LYS A 593 -7.19 -0.30 66.38
N GLU A 594 -7.70 -1.48 66.72
CA GLU A 594 -8.96 -2.03 66.21
C GLU A 594 -10.08 -0.99 66.37
N THR A 595 -10.63 -0.50 65.26
CA THR A 595 -11.86 0.30 65.28
C THR A 595 -12.65 0.11 63.99
N SER A 596 -13.96 0.07 64.14
CA SER A 596 -14.99 -0.24 63.14
C SER A 596 -15.03 0.73 61.95
N ALA A 597 -15.62 0.25 60.84
CA ALA A 597 -15.64 0.80 59.48
C ALA A 597 -15.98 2.29 59.29
N ASP A 598 -16.57 2.98 60.27
CA ASP A 598 -16.93 4.40 60.14
C ASP A 598 -15.80 5.38 60.52
N GLY A 599 -14.71 4.91 61.16
CA GLY A 599 -13.55 5.76 61.51
C GLY A 599 -12.50 5.97 60.41
N TYR A 600 -12.65 5.30 59.26
CA TYR A 600 -11.61 5.23 58.23
C TYR A 600 -11.51 6.49 57.35
N LEU A 601 -12.64 7.19 57.14
CA LEU A 601 -12.66 8.45 56.37
C LEU A 601 -11.98 9.62 57.11
N ASP A 602 -12.08 9.64 58.44
CA ASP A 602 -11.40 10.66 59.26
C ASP A 602 -9.87 10.49 59.24
N ALA A 603 -9.37 9.27 59.05
CA ALA A 603 -7.94 8.97 58.98
C ALA A 603 -7.27 9.44 57.67
N LEU A 604 -8.02 9.50 56.56
CA LEU A 604 -7.51 9.95 55.24
C LEU A 604 -7.71 11.46 55.00
N THR A 605 -8.55 12.11 55.80
CA THR A 605 -8.85 13.54 55.73
C THR A 605 -7.61 14.45 55.77
N PRO A 606 -6.54 14.16 56.56
CA PRO A 606 -5.32 14.96 56.55
C PRO A 606 -4.56 14.88 55.21
N TYR A 607 -4.55 13.72 54.56
CA TYR A 607 -3.91 13.52 53.26
C TYR A 607 -4.67 14.24 52.16
N VAL A 608 -6.01 14.15 52.16
CA VAL A 608 -6.86 14.87 51.19
C VAL A 608 -6.69 16.39 51.35
N ARG A 609 -6.60 16.92 52.58
CA ARG A 609 -6.32 18.34 52.83
C ARG A 609 -4.92 18.77 52.37
N PHE A 610 -3.89 17.98 52.66
CA PHE A 610 -2.50 18.32 52.29
C PHE A 610 -2.30 18.55 50.79
N TYR A 611 -2.96 17.76 49.93
CA TYR A 611 -2.89 17.91 48.48
C TYR A 611 -3.88 18.96 47.94
N HIS A 612 -5.05 19.11 48.57
CA HIS A 612 -6.04 20.13 48.22
C HIS A 612 -5.53 21.56 48.53
N GLU A 613 -4.79 21.76 49.62
CA GLU A 613 -4.20 23.07 49.99
C GLU A 613 -3.03 23.50 49.07
N ARG A 614 -2.47 22.57 48.29
CA ARG A 614 -1.40 22.85 47.30
C ARG A 614 -1.90 22.97 45.86
N GLU A 615 -3.22 23.03 45.65
CA GLU A 615 -3.87 23.04 44.32
C GLU A 615 -3.39 21.91 43.38
N GLN A 616 -2.87 20.81 43.92
CA GLN A 616 -2.49 19.64 43.13
C GLN A 616 -3.64 18.64 43.12
N VAL A 617 -4.22 18.44 41.93
CA VAL A 617 -5.22 17.39 41.70
C VAL A 617 -4.60 16.04 42.05
N PHE A 618 -5.20 15.32 43.01
CA PHE A 618 -4.81 13.97 43.41
C PHE A 618 -5.02 13.02 42.21
N GLN A 619 -4.01 12.86 41.36
CA GLN A 619 -4.06 11.96 40.21
C GLN A 619 -3.48 10.59 40.61
N HIS A 620 -4.31 9.54 40.51
CA HIS A 620 -3.92 8.12 40.66
C HIS A 620 -2.63 7.74 39.90
N LEU A 621 -2.31 8.49 38.83
CA LEU A 621 -1.07 8.39 38.05
C LEU A 621 0.22 8.53 38.88
N GLN A 622 0.21 9.28 39.99
CA GLN A 622 1.41 9.49 40.82
C GLN A 622 1.79 8.23 41.62
N LEU A 623 0.83 7.49 42.15
CA LEU A 623 1.09 6.26 42.92
C LEU A 623 1.67 5.14 42.04
N ALA A 624 1.12 4.95 40.83
CA ALA A 624 1.66 3.98 39.88
C ALA A 624 3.07 4.36 39.40
N LYS A 625 3.33 5.65 39.17
CA LYS A 625 4.68 6.15 38.87
C LYS A 625 5.65 5.92 40.02
N ILE A 626 5.23 6.18 41.27
CA ILE A 626 6.05 5.94 42.46
C ILE A 626 6.37 4.45 42.60
N PHE A 627 5.38 3.57 42.45
CA PHE A 627 5.59 2.13 42.48
C PHE A 627 6.57 1.67 41.39
N MET A 628 6.40 2.09 40.13
CA MET A 628 7.31 1.75 39.03
C MET A 628 8.73 2.32 39.21
N LEU A 629 8.86 3.51 39.80
CA LEU A 629 10.15 4.11 40.15
C LEU A 629 10.86 3.30 41.23
N VAL A 630 10.14 2.85 42.27
CA VAL A 630 10.71 2.02 43.35
C VAL A 630 11.03 0.61 42.84
N LEU A 631 10.15 0.01 42.03
CA LEU A 631 10.35 -1.28 41.39
C LEU A 631 11.58 -1.27 40.47
N GLY A 632 11.75 -0.22 39.65
CA GLY A 632 12.90 -0.06 38.77
C GLY A 632 14.23 0.22 39.50
N GLN A 633 14.18 0.73 40.74
CA GLN A 633 15.37 1.00 41.54
C GLN A 633 15.76 -0.15 42.47
N ASN A 634 14.80 -0.89 43.05
CA ASN A 634 15.05 -2.03 43.95
C ASN A 634 13.94 -3.10 43.84
N PRO A 635 13.95 -3.94 42.79
CA PRO A 635 12.92 -4.96 42.56
C PRO A 635 12.73 -5.91 43.75
N GLN A 636 13.83 -6.32 44.40
CA GLN A 636 13.83 -7.26 45.53
C GLN A 636 13.13 -6.73 46.79
N GLN A 637 12.99 -5.41 46.94
CA GLN A 637 12.30 -4.80 48.08
C GLN A 637 10.80 -4.66 47.85
N VAL A 638 10.38 -4.53 46.59
CA VAL A 638 8.96 -4.43 46.20
C VAL A 638 8.35 -5.82 46.01
N LEU A 639 9.13 -6.76 45.48
CA LEU A 639 8.71 -8.14 45.19
C LEU A 639 9.27 -9.08 46.26
N SER A 640 8.96 -8.78 47.52
CA SER A 640 9.23 -9.71 48.63
C SER A 640 8.45 -11.01 48.42
N GLU A 641 8.89 -12.13 49.04
CA GLU A 641 8.15 -13.40 48.97
C GLU A 641 6.67 -13.23 49.39
N THR A 642 6.40 -12.40 50.38
CA THR A 642 5.06 -12.05 50.84
C THR A 642 4.26 -11.32 49.75
N ASN A 643 4.84 -10.31 49.10
CA ASN A 643 4.16 -9.55 48.04
C ASN A 643 3.93 -10.39 46.78
N ILE A 644 4.90 -11.24 46.44
CA ILE A 644 4.77 -12.24 45.37
C ILE A 644 3.59 -13.17 45.63
N GLN A 645 3.47 -13.69 46.87
CA GLN A 645 2.35 -14.55 47.24
C GLN A 645 1.01 -13.83 47.20
N LEU A 646 0.98 -12.55 47.59
CA LEU A 646 -0.23 -11.72 47.54
C LEU A 646 -0.68 -11.44 46.11
N PHE A 647 0.24 -11.11 45.21
CA PHE A 647 -0.08 -10.93 43.79
C PHE A 647 -0.47 -12.24 43.10
N GLU A 648 0.20 -13.35 43.42
CA GLU A 648 -0.18 -14.68 42.93
C GLU A 648 -1.61 -15.03 43.37
N ASN A 649 -1.94 -14.83 44.65
CA ASN A 649 -3.29 -15.02 45.17
C ASN A 649 -4.31 -14.08 44.48
N PHE A 650 -3.95 -12.82 44.26
CA PHE A 650 -4.80 -11.86 43.55
C PHE A 650 -5.17 -12.37 42.15
N PHE A 651 -4.20 -12.80 41.33
CA PHE A 651 -4.48 -13.30 39.99
C PHE A 651 -5.31 -14.59 39.98
N HIS A 652 -5.21 -15.42 41.02
CA HIS A 652 -6.07 -16.59 41.20
C HIS A 652 -7.50 -16.25 41.66
N ILE A 653 -7.70 -15.16 42.40
CA ILE A 653 -9.04 -14.68 42.84
C ILE A 653 -9.79 -13.99 41.70
N VAL A 654 -9.07 -13.39 40.76
CA VAL A 654 -9.66 -12.64 39.63
C VAL A 654 -10.39 -13.57 38.63
N ILE A 655 -10.16 -14.89 38.66
CA ILE A 655 -10.85 -15.88 37.84
C ILE A 655 -11.87 -16.62 38.70
#